data_AF-A0A523JIV2-F1
#
_entry.id   AF-A0A523JIV2-F1
#
_cell.length_a   1.000
_cell.length_b   1.000
_cell.length_c   1.000
_cell.angle_alpha   90.00
_cell.angle_beta   90.00
_cell.angle_gamma   90.00
#
_symmetry.space_group_name_H-M   'P 1'
#
loop_
_entity.id
_entity.type
_entity.pdbx_description
1 polymer ?
#
loop_
_entity_poly.entity_id
_entity_poly.type
_entity_poly.pdbx_seq_one_letter_code
_entity_poly.pdbx_strand_id
1 'polypeptide(L)'
;MKFSVLCLLIFLFSCIGENISSTRKLPPKPETTSPKPPTTNRDLPWPRYQGQGPRGAGPSDGSVNQGEEEPPTPVAIELRNFVDPFTGHYKSKLTLPKNFAGTLFIAGLNVSQLNGQLITVRFRFGRELEPIDIRATVGGTAPGLTPQVAMQVLQLDMKELPFDRIRLLYHLFDYTDYRNSTGKEDFRNELGELLGPTTDPLDSFLYCRGLTLRDDPTFQGSTENRKCDNKGERCLYTYASLVDKGLADDENLFFNPSDPQIDILDKGYLNETSLQAIKKCLPDNNYTANLKGVLNAQSVGSGSSELSYNDPVVLKFGDVDKTYWYRGPYRALDFKNWGIEGAAMTYESSTEYQVVGIYQKNYIAPGDANAGYVSMLFPRPGRMTLRRDVQYWGSENVLEERYLQTLVSSGNTMYMDGCNLRVTNMNIFSNEGLSSCNIIATIELITTDEEGKEISLLRRPDNQLKLQIIRPSLIESETMGGAEVLYQSMRSCSTNRSCASGECCFNNRCWDRNLISKCASEGEVIGYLGIGETCSSDLQCSSLCCDQSRGVCSVHVISTEETTLCAKAPGQTCVDRQFCRKENLTTCYVVKTGTDPLGKIECALRCYFTPTFGRCRNGICVTPPQSAVPRFDPVNPDCSEAIAPPIVNENGTITTFK
;
A
#
# COMPACT_ATOMS: atom_id res chain seq x y z
N MET A 1 -15.59 -69.04 13.56
CA MET A 1 -14.74 -68.65 14.71
C MET A 1 -13.51 -67.95 14.14
N LYS A 2 -13.08 -66.77 14.60
CA LYS A 2 -13.54 -65.91 15.72
C LYS A 2 -14.17 -64.59 15.20
N PHE A 3 -14.78 -63.83 16.12
CA PHE A 3 -15.15 -62.40 15.96
C PHE A 3 -13.86 -61.53 15.94
N SER A 4 -13.80 -60.21 15.71
CA SER A 4 -14.75 -59.08 15.66
C SER A 4 -14.06 -57.87 14.94
N VAL A 5 -14.55 -56.64 14.72
CA VAL A 5 -15.77 -55.88 15.12
C VAL A 5 -16.30 -55.08 13.88
N LEU A 6 -17.56 -54.67 13.92
CA LEU A 6 -18.31 -53.76 13.02
C LEU A 6 -17.80 -52.29 12.99
N CYS A 7 -17.98 -51.55 11.89
CA CYS A 7 -18.06 -50.08 11.94
C CYS A 7 -19.11 -49.52 10.93
N LEU A 8 -19.71 -48.37 11.26
CA LEU A 8 -20.88 -47.81 10.55
C LEU A 8 -20.49 -47.02 9.28
N LEU A 9 -21.29 -47.19 8.23
CA LEU A 9 -21.40 -46.25 7.11
C LEU A 9 -22.89 -45.89 6.94
N ILE A 10 -23.23 -44.63 7.21
CA ILE A 10 -24.61 -44.14 7.10
C ILE A 10 -24.84 -43.63 5.67
N PHE A 11 -25.69 -44.34 4.93
CA PHE A 11 -26.32 -43.82 3.72
C PHE A 11 -27.47 -42.87 4.10
N LEU A 12 -27.61 -41.76 3.37
CA LEU A 12 -28.88 -41.06 3.21
C LEU A 12 -29.10 -40.79 1.72
N PHE A 13 -30.28 -41.16 1.22
CA PHE A 13 -30.69 -41.01 -0.17
C PHE A 13 -31.75 -39.90 -0.34
N SER A 14 -31.64 -39.25 -1.48
CA SER A 14 -32.52 -38.31 -2.20
C SER A 14 -34.05 -38.35 -1.98
N CYS A 15 -34.64 -37.14 -1.94
CA CYS A 15 -35.83 -36.70 -2.71
C CYS A 15 -35.59 -35.21 -3.07
N ILE A 16 -35.70 -34.65 -4.30
CA ILE A 16 -36.51 -34.86 -5.53
C ILE A 16 -37.87 -34.12 -5.50
N GLY A 17 -38.15 -33.35 -6.57
CA GLY A 17 -39.36 -32.52 -6.78
C GLY A 17 -39.03 -31.13 -7.35
N GLU A 18 -38.41 -31.00 -8.54
CA GLU A 18 -38.99 -31.08 -9.90
C GLU A 18 -39.51 -29.75 -10.50
N ASN A 19 -38.86 -29.37 -11.61
CA ASN A 19 -39.28 -28.60 -12.80
C ASN A 19 -40.65 -27.92 -12.89
N ILE A 20 -40.64 -26.74 -13.53
CA ILE A 20 -41.44 -26.49 -14.76
C ILE A 20 -40.68 -25.48 -15.66
N SER A 21 -40.73 -25.70 -16.98
CA SER A 21 -40.13 -24.85 -18.01
C SER A 21 -41.21 -24.17 -18.86
N SER A 22 -40.95 -22.95 -19.34
CA SER A 22 -41.83 -22.28 -20.31
C SER A 22 -41.06 -21.28 -21.19
N THR A 23 -40.79 -21.68 -22.43
CA THR A 23 -40.19 -20.81 -23.47
C THR A 23 -41.28 -19.97 -24.15
N ARG A 24 -41.05 -18.66 -24.37
CA ARG A 24 -41.85 -17.87 -25.33
C ARG A 24 -41.10 -16.73 -26.03
N LYS A 25 -40.74 -17.04 -27.28
CA LYS A 25 -40.53 -16.22 -28.48
C LYS A 25 -40.59 -14.67 -28.36
N LEU A 26 -39.54 -14.04 -28.90
CA LEU A 26 -39.51 -12.64 -29.37
C LEU A 26 -40.45 -12.41 -30.58
N PRO A 27 -41.09 -11.23 -30.69
CA PRO A 27 -41.51 -10.60 -31.94
C PRO A 27 -40.44 -9.59 -32.47
N PRO A 28 -40.54 -9.11 -33.72
CA PRO A 28 -39.40 -8.49 -34.43
C PRO A 28 -39.28 -6.95 -34.33
N LYS A 29 -38.11 -6.49 -34.75
CA LYS A 29 -37.64 -5.10 -34.93
C LYS A 29 -38.33 -4.38 -36.11
N PRO A 30 -38.72 -3.10 -35.99
CA PRO A 30 -38.98 -2.21 -37.13
C PRO A 30 -37.69 -1.55 -37.66
N GLU A 31 -37.61 -1.35 -38.97
CA GLU A 31 -36.55 -0.55 -39.61
C GLU A 31 -36.95 0.92 -39.81
N THR A 32 -36.02 1.72 -40.37
CA THR A 32 -36.14 3.11 -40.86
C THR A 32 -36.16 4.21 -39.78
N THR A 33 -35.56 5.40 -39.98
CA THR A 33 -34.85 5.95 -41.16
C THR A 33 -33.79 6.97 -40.72
N SER A 34 -32.72 7.16 -41.50
CA SER A 34 -31.82 8.32 -41.37
C SER A 34 -32.27 9.48 -42.25
N PRO A 35 -32.13 10.73 -41.76
CA PRO A 35 -31.61 11.81 -42.61
C PRO A 35 -30.33 12.45 -42.06
N LYS A 36 -29.57 13.12 -42.93
CA LYS A 36 -28.35 13.90 -42.62
C LYS A 36 -28.68 15.39 -42.31
N PRO A 37 -27.70 16.24 -41.90
CA PRO A 37 -27.97 17.38 -41.01
C PRO A 37 -28.17 18.72 -41.73
N PRO A 38 -28.52 19.77 -40.95
CA PRO A 38 -28.08 21.14 -41.21
C PRO A 38 -27.07 21.64 -40.16
N THR A 39 -26.09 22.42 -40.61
CA THR A 39 -25.19 23.22 -39.78
C THR A 39 -25.86 24.50 -39.29
N THR A 40 -25.56 24.98 -38.07
CA THR A 40 -25.23 26.41 -37.80
C THR A 40 -24.76 26.62 -36.36
N ASN A 41 -23.96 27.68 -36.14
CA ASN A 41 -23.62 28.18 -34.80
C ASN A 41 -24.85 28.83 -34.14
N ARG A 42 -25.05 28.63 -32.83
CA ARG A 42 -25.29 29.72 -31.85
C ARG A 42 -25.41 29.24 -30.39
N ASP A 43 -24.71 29.96 -29.53
CA ASP A 43 -25.09 30.51 -28.22
C ASP A 43 -25.94 29.67 -27.23
N LEU A 44 -25.36 29.42 -26.06
CA LEU A 44 -25.99 28.91 -24.84
C LEU A 44 -27.11 29.82 -24.31
N PRO A 45 -28.25 29.25 -23.86
CA PRO A 45 -29.14 29.90 -22.90
C PRO A 45 -29.27 29.07 -21.61
N TRP A 46 -28.83 29.64 -20.48
CA TRP A 46 -29.18 29.12 -19.15
C TRP A 46 -30.68 29.35 -18.85
N PRO A 47 -31.41 28.38 -18.27
CA PRO A 47 -32.80 28.59 -17.87
C PRO A 47 -32.87 29.51 -16.63
N ARG A 48 -33.48 30.68 -16.79
CA ARG A 48 -33.87 31.55 -15.67
C ARG A 48 -35.09 30.99 -14.95
N TYR A 49 -35.08 31.00 -13.62
CA TYR A 49 -36.32 31.19 -12.85
C TYR A 49 -36.60 32.68 -12.65
N GLN A 50 -37.88 33.01 -12.44
CA GLN A 50 -38.40 34.38 -12.62
C GLN A 50 -38.37 35.22 -11.33
N GLY A 51 -38.02 36.49 -11.48
CA GLY A 51 -38.26 37.57 -10.52
C GLY A 51 -38.57 38.85 -11.29
N GLN A 52 -39.60 39.59 -10.89
CA GLN A 52 -40.09 40.76 -11.63
C GLN A 52 -39.27 42.03 -11.25
N GLY A 53 -38.89 42.81 -12.25
CA GLY A 53 -38.62 44.25 -12.09
C GLY A 53 -39.80 45.08 -12.61
N PRO A 54 -39.62 46.37 -12.97
CA PRO A 54 -38.40 47.19 -12.83
C PRO A 54 -38.66 48.61 -12.26
N ARG A 55 -37.59 49.39 -11.99
CA ARG A 55 -37.43 50.81 -12.42
C ARG A 55 -36.15 51.47 -11.88
N GLY A 56 -35.58 52.35 -12.71
CA GLY A 56 -34.99 53.63 -12.31
C GLY A 56 -33.66 53.62 -11.54
N ALA A 57 -32.57 53.96 -12.24
CA ALA A 57 -31.44 54.63 -11.60
C ALA A 57 -31.70 56.15 -11.58
N GLY A 58 -31.40 56.82 -10.47
CA GLY A 58 -31.52 58.27 -10.30
C GLY A 58 -30.74 58.71 -9.05
N PRO A 59 -30.00 59.84 -9.07
CA PRO A 59 -29.14 60.22 -7.96
C PRO A 59 -29.72 61.34 -7.08
N SER A 60 -29.86 61.12 -5.77
CA SER A 60 -29.66 62.18 -4.76
C SER A 60 -29.42 61.63 -3.35
N ASP A 61 -28.85 62.52 -2.52
CA ASP A 61 -28.88 62.62 -1.05
C ASP A 61 -28.42 61.46 -0.15
N GLY A 62 -27.60 61.84 0.82
CA GLY A 62 -27.10 60.95 1.87
C GLY A 62 -27.99 60.94 3.11
N SER A 63 -28.10 59.76 3.73
CA SER A 63 -28.45 59.62 5.14
C SER A 63 -27.39 58.75 5.81
N VAL A 64 -26.85 59.21 6.95
CA VAL A 64 -25.88 58.43 7.73
C VAL A 64 -26.67 57.44 8.58
N ASN A 65 -26.97 56.29 8.00
CA ASN A 65 -27.46 55.15 8.76
C ASN A 65 -26.27 54.47 9.44
N GLN A 66 -26.20 54.60 10.76
CA GLN A 66 -25.41 53.70 11.60
C GLN A 66 -26.10 52.33 11.60
N GLY A 67 -25.90 51.56 10.53
CA GLY A 67 -26.19 50.14 10.52
C GLY A 67 -25.19 49.43 11.44
N GLU A 68 -25.69 48.49 12.24
CA GLU A 68 -24.87 47.61 13.06
C GLU A 68 -23.87 46.85 12.16
N GLU A 69 -22.63 46.66 12.61
CA GLU A 69 -21.73 45.76 11.90
C GLU A 69 -22.30 44.34 11.96
N GLU A 70 -22.74 43.81 10.80
CA GLU A 70 -22.94 42.38 10.66
C GLU A 70 -21.64 41.69 11.12
N PRO A 71 -21.68 40.75 12.07
CA PRO A 71 -20.46 40.11 12.54
C PRO A 71 -19.76 39.47 11.34
N PRO A 72 -18.47 39.79 11.09
CA PRO A 72 -17.82 39.50 9.82
C PRO A 72 -17.93 38.01 9.53
N THR A 73 -18.59 37.68 8.42
CA THR A 73 -18.93 36.28 8.10
C THR A 73 -17.66 35.43 8.15
N PRO A 74 -17.60 34.40 9.04
CA PRO A 74 -16.33 33.76 9.38
C PRO A 74 -15.73 33.13 8.13
N VAL A 75 -14.55 33.62 7.76
CA VAL A 75 -13.95 33.31 6.45
C VAL A 75 -13.58 31.83 6.44
N ALA A 76 -14.34 31.04 5.68
CA ALA A 76 -14.27 29.59 5.75
C ALA A 76 -12.83 29.08 5.58
N ILE A 77 -12.41 28.22 6.50
CA ILE A 77 -11.13 27.52 6.44
C ILE A 77 -11.23 26.47 5.34
N GLU A 78 -10.20 26.40 4.50
CA GLU A 78 -10.18 25.54 3.32
C GLU A 78 -8.80 24.90 3.20
N LEU A 79 -8.74 23.56 3.20
CA LEU A 79 -7.50 22.84 2.97
C LEU A 79 -7.15 22.87 1.48
N ARG A 80 -5.86 22.93 1.14
CA ARG A 80 -5.40 23.14 -0.25
C ARG A 80 -4.39 22.11 -0.75
N ASN A 81 -3.38 21.78 0.06
CA ASN A 81 -2.34 20.82 -0.30
C ASN A 81 -1.75 20.19 0.96
N PHE A 82 -1.19 18.98 0.85
CA PHE A 82 -0.12 18.52 1.73
C PHE A 82 1.20 19.16 1.30
N VAL A 83 2.14 19.34 2.23
CA VAL A 83 3.57 19.41 1.87
C VAL A 83 4.12 18.00 1.91
N ASP A 84 4.72 17.56 0.80
CA ASP A 84 5.41 16.28 0.72
C ASP A 84 6.69 16.33 1.59
N PRO A 85 6.82 15.48 2.64
CA PRO A 85 7.99 15.50 3.52
C PRO A 85 9.28 15.01 2.84
N PHE A 86 9.20 14.38 1.66
CA PHE A 86 10.34 13.84 0.93
C PHE A 86 10.85 14.80 -0.16
N THR A 87 9.97 15.63 -0.74
CA THR A 87 10.32 16.56 -1.83
C THR A 87 10.13 18.04 -1.50
N GLY A 88 9.47 18.38 -0.38
CA GLY A 88 9.12 19.75 -0.01
C GLY A 88 8.05 20.40 -0.90
N HIS A 89 7.52 19.68 -1.90
CA HIS A 89 6.54 20.21 -2.84
C HIS A 89 5.11 20.10 -2.31
N TYR A 90 4.28 21.07 -2.69
CA TYR A 90 2.84 21.02 -2.45
C TYR A 90 2.18 19.98 -3.36
N LYS A 91 1.40 19.06 -2.78
CA LYS A 91 0.63 18.05 -3.51
C LYS A 91 -0.79 17.91 -2.95
N SER A 92 -1.78 17.81 -3.82
CA SER A 92 -3.16 17.43 -3.43
C SER A 92 -3.29 15.95 -3.07
N LYS A 93 -2.40 15.10 -3.64
CA LYS A 93 -2.24 13.68 -3.35
C LYS A 93 -0.86 13.42 -2.76
N LEU A 94 -0.79 12.77 -1.60
CA LEU A 94 0.46 12.39 -0.94
C LEU A 94 0.44 10.90 -0.60
N THR A 95 1.52 10.18 -0.89
CA THR A 95 1.71 8.79 -0.47
C THR A 95 2.72 8.72 0.68
N LEU A 96 2.37 8.07 1.79
CA LEU A 96 3.26 7.82 2.92
C LEU A 96 3.28 6.32 3.32
N PRO A 97 4.41 5.78 3.77
CA PRO A 97 4.44 4.47 4.43
C PRO A 97 3.78 4.55 5.81
N LYS A 98 3.08 3.49 6.24
CA LYS A 98 2.29 3.53 7.49
C LYS A 98 3.11 3.72 8.78
N ASN A 99 4.42 3.49 8.72
CA ASN A 99 5.38 3.74 9.81
C ASN A 99 6.13 5.09 9.70
N PHE A 100 5.62 6.05 8.94
CA PHE A 100 6.18 7.40 8.86
C PHE A 100 6.16 8.10 10.24
N ALA A 101 7.35 8.34 10.81
CA ALA A 101 7.54 8.94 12.13
C ALA A 101 7.82 10.47 12.12
N GLY A 102 7.71 11.10 10.95
CA GLY A 102 8.13 12.49 10.75
C GLY A 102 7.08 13.53 11.16
N THR A 103 7.12 14.69 10.50
CA THR A 103 6.09 15.72 10.61
C THR A 103 5.32 15.79 9.29
N LEU A 104 3.98 15.76 9.36
CA LEU A 104 3.11 15.97 8.20
C LEU A 104 2.56 17.41 8.24
N PHE A 105 2.59 18.11 7.12
CA PHE A 105 2.06 19.46 7.01
C PHE A 105 0.89 19.54 6.02
N ILE A 106 -0.17 20.25 6.39
CA ILE A 106 -1.32 20.56 5.53
C ILE A 106 -1.41 22.08 5.36
N ALA A 107 -1.26 22.56 4.13
CA ALA A 107 -1.43 23.96 3.76
C ALA A 107 -2.90 24.25 3.42
N GLY A 108 -3.39 25.42 3.82
CA GLY A 108 -4.76 25.85 3.59
C GLY A 108 -4.93 27.37 3.65
N LEU A 109 -6.14 27.83 3.32
CA LEU A 109 -6.56 29.23 3.48
C LEU A 109 -7.20 29.43 4.86
N ASN A 110 -6.99 30.60 5.45
CA ASN A 110 -7.53 31.03 6.75
C ASN A 110 -7.12 30.16 7.96
N VAL A 111 -6.20 29.20 7.80
CA VAL A 111 -5.65 28.35 8.88
C VAL A 111 -5.10 29.17 10.06
N SER A 112 -4.62 30.39 9.78
CA SER A 112 -4.16 31.36 10.79
C SER A 112 -5.21 31.75 11.84
N GLN A 113 -6.50 31.63 11.52
CA GLN A 113 -7.60 31.91 12.45
C GLN A 113 -7.75 30.85 13.55
N LEU A 114 -7.11 29.68 13.37
CA LEU A 114 -7.08 28.60 14.36
C LEU A 114 -5.91 28.71 15.36
N ASN A 115 -5.09 29.76 15.26
CA ASN A 115 -3.96 29.94 16.17
C ASN A 115 -4.43 30.07 17.63
N GLY A 116 -3.83 29.31 18.53
CA GLY A 116 -4.24 29.21 19.94
C GLY A 116 -5.38 28.24 20.24
N GLN A 117 -5.98 27.58 19.24
CA GLN A 117 -6.99 26.52 19.44
C GLN A 117 -6.35 25.12 19.52
N LEU A 118 -7.02 24.19 20.20
CA LEU A 118 -6.65 22.77 20.22
C LEU A 118 -7.29 22.06 19.01
N ILE A 119 -6.53 21.95 17.92
CA ILE A 119 -7.00 21.39 16.66
C ILE A 119 -6.73 19.88 16.63
N THR A 120 -7.73 19.10 16.23
CA THR A 120 -7.59 17.70 15.84
C THR A 120 -7.93 17.56 14.37
N VAL A 121 -7.05 16.92 13.60
CA VAL A 121 -7.28 16.53 12.20
C VAL A 121 -7.76 15.09 12.20
N ARG A 122 -9.02 14.88 11.80
CA ARG A 122 -9.64 13.57 11.66
C ARG A 122 -9.56 13.12 10.21
N PHE A 123 -8.80 12.08 9.95
CA PHE A 123 -8.74 11.41 8.65
C PHE A 123 -9.71 10.23 8.64
N ARG A 124 -10.61 10.14 7.66
CA ARG A 124 -11.50 8.97 7.48
C ARG A 124 -10.98 8.09 6.36
N PHE A 125 -10.59 6.86 6.69
CA PHE A 125 -9.97 5.92 5.75
C PHE A 125 -10.99 4.96 5.09
N GLY A 126 -10.75 4.67 3.80
CA GLY A 126 -11.53 3.72 3.01
C GLY A 126 -13.00 4.11 2.79
N ARG A 127 -13.77 3.17 2.22
CA ARG A 127 -15.25 3.22 2.19
C ARG A 127 -15.87 2.92 3.56
N GLU A 128 -15.10 2.36 4.49
CA GLU A 128 -15.50 2.12 5.88
C GLU A 128 -15.53 3.40 6.72
N LEU A 129 -14.85 4.46 6.26
CA LEU A 129 -14.74 5.77 6.91
C LEU A 129 -14.10 5.70 8.32
N GLU A 130 -13.16 4.76 8.51
CA GLU A 130 -12.45 4.51 9.77
C GLU A 130 -11.68 5.77 10.22
N PRO A 131 -12.02 6.40 11.36
CA PRO A 131 -11.45 7.67 11.76
C PRO A 131 -10.10 7.49 12.48
N ILE A 132 -9.11 8.29 12.10
CA ILE A 132 -7.85 8.44 12.82
C ILE A 132 -7.64 9.93 13.11
N ASP A 133 -7.54 10.23 14.40
CA ASP A 133 -7.51 11.57 14.96
C ASP A 133 -6.08 11.94 15.37
N ILE A 134 -5.53 12.98 14.76
CA ILE A 134 -4.16 13.44 15.00
C ILE A 134 -4.19 14.91 15.44
N ARG A 135 -3.54 15.22 16.57
CA ARG A 135 -3.43 16.59 17.07
C ARG A 135 -2.60 17.43 16.11
N ALA A 136 -3.05 18.65 15.83
CA ALA A 136 -2.35 19.60 14.98
C ALA A 136 -2.12 20.93 15.68
N THR A 137 -1.00 21.58 15.35
CA THR A 137 -0.69 22.97 15.73
C THR A 137 -0.62 23.85 14.48
N VAL A 138 -0.88 25.15 14.62
CA VAL A 138 -0.66 26.10 13.52
C VAL A 138 0.81 26.49 13.49
N GLY A 139 1.51 26.13 12.41
CA GLY A 139 2.94 26.35 12.22
C GLY A 139 3.24 27.44 11.17
N GLY A 140 4.28 28.21 11.43
CA GLY A 140 4.85 29.17 10.47
C GLY A 140 5.98 28.54 9.66
N THR A 141 5.72 28.23 8.38
CA THR A 141 6.65 27.64 7.39
C THR A 141 7.33 26.32 7.78
N ALA A 142 7.06 25.26 6.99
CA ALA A 142 7.78 23.99 7.07
C ALA A 142 9.25 24.15 6.59
N PRO A 143 10.19 23.34 7.09
CA PRO A 143 11.56 23.29 6.57
C PRO A 143 11.60 22.96 5.07
N GLY A 144 12.50 23.61 4.33
CA GLY A 144 12.69 23.37 2.89
C GLY A 144 11.77 24.18 1.95
N LEU A 145 10.80 24.93 2.47
CA LEU A 145 9.96 25.81 1.64
C LEU A 145 10.77 26.98 1.04
N THR A 146 10.59 27.25 -0.26
CA THR A 146 11.17 28.44 -0.91
C THR A 146 10.40 29.71 -0.52
N PRO A 147 11.06 30.85 -0.23
CA PRO A 147 10.50 31.83 0.73
C PRO A 147 9.44 32.81 0.18
N GLN A 148 8.86 32.57 -0.99
CA GLN A 148 8.12 33.62 -1.72
C GLN A 148 6.65 33.79 -1.32
N VAL A 149 6.05 32.85 -0.58
CA VAL A 149 4.72 33.03 0.04
C VAL A 149 4.70 32.40 1.43
N ALA A 150 4.50 33.22 2.46
CA ALA A 150 4.40 32.77 3.85
C ALA A 150 3.02 32.16 4.17
N MET A 151 2.73 30.99 3.59
CA MET A 151 1.54 30.21 3.93
C MET A 151 1.70 29.57 5.32
N GLN A 152 0.70 29.75 6.19
CA GLN A 152 0.62 29.02 7.45
C GLN A 152 0.08 27.60 7.20
N VAL A 153 0.58 26.64 7.97
CA VAL A 153 0.30 25.21 7.79
C VAL A 153 -0.22 24.61 9.09
N LEU A 154 -1.10 23.62 8.99
CA LEU A 154 -1.34 22.69 10.09
C LEU A 154 -0.16 21.73 10.15
N GLN A 155 0.49 21.64 11.31
CA GLN A 155 1.59 20.75 11.59
C GLN A 155 1.10 19.57 12.45
N LEU A 156 1.29 18.35 11.97
CA LEU A 156 0.90 17.10 12.61
C LEU A 156 2.17 16.33 12.98
N ASP A 157 2.30 15.93 14.26
CA ASP A 157 3.41 15.09 14.71
C ASP A 157 3.06 13.61 14.55
N MET A 158 3.89 12.87 13.81
CA MET A 158 3.65 11.46 13.47
C MET A 158 4.51 10.49 14.28
N LYS A 159 5.30 10.95 15.26
CA LYS A 159 6.21 10.12 16.07
C LYS A 159 5.52 8.97 16.82
N GLU A 160 4.24 9.13 17.16
CA GLU A 160 3.44 8.08 17.80
C GLU A 160 2.99 6.97 16.82
N LEU A 161 3.36 7.08 15.54
CA LEU A 161 3.00 6.17 14.45
C LEU A 161 1.48 5.91 14.33
N PRO A 162 0.64 6.97 14.25
CA PRO A 162 -0.82 6.83 14.28
C PRO A 162 -1.40 6.01 13.11
N PHE A 163 -0.61 5.78 12.05
CA PHE A 163 -1.00 4.98 10.89
C PHE A 163 -0.51 3.51 10.93
N ASP A 164 0.39 3.11 11.84
CA ASP A 164 1.00 1.77 11.82
C ASP A 164 -0.05 0.64 11.93
N ARG A 165 -1.12 0.89 12.69
CA ARG A 165 -2.22 -0.05 12.89
C ARG A 165 -3.27 -0.04 11.78
N ILE A 166 -3.17 0.85 10.79
CA ILE A 166 -4.07 0.84 9.62
C ILE A 166 -3.95 -0.51 8.91
N ARG A 167 -5.11 -1.07 8.56
CA ARG A 167 -5.22 -2.23 7.67
C ARG A 167 -5.20 -1.76 6.23
N LEU A 168 -4.30 -2.30 5.43
CA LEU A 168 -4.15 -1.97 4.01
C LEU A 168 -5.08 -2.86 3.17
N LEU A 169 -6.38 -2.60 3.25
CA LEU A 169 -7.46 -3.42 2.67
C LEU A 169 -7.60 -3.29 1.14
N TYR A 170 -6.85 -2.37 0.53
CA TYR A 170 -7.03 -1.92 -0.84
C TYR A 170 -5.78 -2.12 -1.68
N HIS A 171 -5.93 -1.93 -3.00
CA HIS A 171 -4.87 -2.16 -3.96
C HIS A 171 -4.51 -0.91 -4.77
N LEU A 172 -3.21 -0.71 -4.97
CA LEU A 172 -2.61 0.29 -5.85
C LEU A 172 -2.77 -0.12 -7.31
N PHE A 173 -3.15 0.85 -8.14
CA PHE A 173 -3.19 0.74 -9.59
C PHE A 173 -2.31 1.81 -10.23
N ASP A 174 -1.50 1.39 -11.19
CA ASP A 174 -0.56 2.21 -11.93
C ASP A 174 -1.25 2.87 -13.14
N TYR A 175 -1.42 4.18 -13.07
CA TYR A 175 -1.98 5.02 -14.13
C TYR A 175 -0.94 5.98 -14.73
N THR A 176 0.34 5.60 -14.67
CA THR A 176 1.41 6.32 -15.35
C THR A 176 1.25 6.21 -16.86
N ASP A 177 1.51 7.29 -17.59
CA ASP A 177 1.30 7.32 -19.03
C ASP A 177 2.54 6.84 -19.81
N TYR A 178 2.59 5.54 -20.09
CA TYR A 178 3.66 4.91 -20.87
C TYR A 178 3.43 4.94 -22.38
N ARG A 179 2.53 5.79 -22.91
CA ARG A 179 2.24 5.80 -24.35
C ARG A 179 3.24 6.62 -25.15
N ASN A 180 3.64 6.07 -26.30
CA ASN A 180 4.27 6.87 -27.35
C ASN A 180 3.22 7.67 -28.15
N SER A 181 3.68 8.46 -29.13
CA SER A 181 2.84 9.35 -29.95
C SER A 181 1.76 8.64 -30.78
N THR A 182 1.78 7.32 -30.90
CA THR A 182 0.72 6.53 -31.56
C THR A 182 -0.41 6.11 -30.61
N GLY A 183 -0.28 6.39 -29.30
CA GLY A 183 -1.24 5.98 -28.28
C GLY A 183 -1.08 4.55 -27.78
N LYS A 184 -0.08 3.80 -28.30
CA LYS A 184 0.32 2.48 -27.79
C LYS A 184 1.30 2.64 -26.63
N GLU A 185 1.17 1.83 -25.58
CA GLU A 185 2.20 1.72 -24.54
C GLU A 185 3.54 1.21 -25.09
N ASP A 186 4.60 1.91 -24.69
CA ASP A 186 5.99 1.74 -25.09
C ASP A 186 6.87 2.27 -23.97
N PHE A 187 7.44 1.38 -23.17
CA PHE A 187 8.07 1.70 -21.88
C PHE A 187 9.51 2.24 -22.03
N ARG A 188 9.75 3.00 -23.11
CA ARG A 188 11.04 3.52 -23.54
C ARG A 188 11.10 5.03 -23.34
N ASN A 189 12.26 5.55 -22.95
CA ASN A 189 12.50 6.99 -22.90
C ASN A 189 12.73 7.57 -24.31
N GLU A 190 12.91 8.89 -24.40
CA GLU A 190 13.19 9.60 -25.67
C GLU A 190 14.48 9.15 -26.38
N LEU A 191 15.37 8.44 -25.66
CA LEU A 191 16.61 7.85 -26.19
C LEU A 191 16.44 6.38 -26.63
N GLY A 192 15.23 5.82 -26.47
CA GLY A 192 14.90 4.42 -26.80
C GLY A 192 15.21 3.39 -25.72
N GLU A 193 15.75 3.83 -24.57
CA GLU A 193 16.12 2.96 -23.44
C GLU A 193 14.89 2.49 -22.67
N LEU A 194 14.81 1.20 -22.39
CA LEU A 194 13.62 0.56 -21.83
C LEU A 194 13.57 0.66 -20.29
N LEU A 195 12.96 1.74 -19.79
CA LEU A 195 12.76 2.03 -18.37
C LEU A 195 11.86 1.00 -17.66
N GLY A 196 10.81 0.54 -18.34
CA GLY A 196 9.77 -0.32 -17.75
C GLY A 196 8.68 0.46 -17.00
N PRO A 197 7.70 -0.24 -16.37
CA PRO A 197 6.75 0.39 -15.46
C PRO A 197 7.43 0.85 -14.17
N THR A 198 6.76 1.74 -13.43
CA THR A 198 7.27 2.23 -12.15
C THR A 198 7.28 1.11 -11.11
N THR A 199 8.31 1.11 -10.27
CA THR A 199 8.49 0.16 -9.17
C THR A 199 8.57 0.85 -7.81
N ASP A 200 8.51 2.18 -7.78
CA ASP A 200 8.46 2.98 -6.55
C ASP A 200 7.01 3.08 -6.05
N PRO A 201 6.66 2.51 -4.88
CA PRO A 201 5.30 2.61 -4.35
C PRO A 201 4.90 4.03 -3.90
N LEU A 202 5.83 5.00 -3.87
CA LEU A 202 5.57 6.42 -3.59
C LEU A 202 5.20 7.24 -4.84
N ASP A 203 5.30 6.66 -6.04
CA ASP A 203 5.05 7.35 -7.31
C ASP A 203 3.64 7.99 -7.35
N SER A 204 3.59 9.25 -7.80
CA SER A 204 2.36 10.06 -7.81
C SER A 204 1.29 9.52 -8.75
N PHE A 205 1.64 8.66 -9.71
CA PHE A 205 0.71 8.01 -10.63
C PHE A 205 0.14 6.67 -10.14
N LEU A 206 0.51 6.19 -8.93
CA LEU A 206 -0.09 5.00 -8.31
C LEU A 206 -1.30 5.35 -7.44
N TYR A 207 -2.51 4.91 -7.80
CA TYR A 207 -3.74 5.24 -7.10
C TYR A 207 -4.32 4.06 -6.33
N CYS A 208 -4.58 4.26 -5.05
CA CYS A 208 -5.22 3.29 -4.17
C CYS A 208 -6.75 3.28 -4.38
N ARG A 209 -7.29 2.15 -4.83
CA ARG A 209 -8.75 2.00 -5.08
C ARG A 209 -9.50 1.57 -3.83
N GLY A 210 -9.83 2.54 -2.97
CA GLY A 210 -10.51 2.30 -1.70
C GLY A 210 -11.75 3.13 -1.39
N LEU A 211 -12.17 4.03 -2.26
CA LEU A 211 -13.22 5.02 -1.93
C LEU A 211 -14.58 4.68 -2.53
N THR A 212 -15.63 5.31 -2.00
CA THR A 212 -16.92 5.40 -2.71
C THR A 212 -16.81 6.38 -3.86
N LEU A 213 -17.62 6.22 -4.91
CA LEU A 213 -17.65 7.12 -6.07
C LEU A 213 -17.99 8.58 -5.70
N ARG A 214 -18.64 8.82 -4.54
CA ARG A 214 -18.93 10.16 -4.01
C ARG A 214 -17.70 10.86 -3.44
N ASP A 215 -16.72 10.07 -2.98
CA ASP A 215 -15.54 10.55 -2.26
C ASP A 215 -14.27 10.51 -3.14
N ASP A 216 -14.42 10.12 -4.41
CA ASP A 216 -13.39 10.14 -5.46
C ASP A 216 -13.44 11.46 -6.26
N PRO A 217 -12.50 12.39 -6.04
CA PRO A 217 -12.48 13.69 -6.73
C PRO A 217 -12.07 13.61 -8.21
N THR A 218 -11.69 12.43 -8.72
CA THR A 218 -11.38 12.26 -10.14
C THR A 218 -12.63 12.04 -11.00
N PHE A 219 -13.76 11.64 -10.38
CA PHE A 219 -15.00 11.37 -11.08
C PHE A 219 -15.84 12.63 -11.35
N GLN A 220 -16.08 12.89 -12.63
CA GLN A 220 -16.84 14.04 -13.13
C GLN A 220 -18.22 13.59 -13.63
N GLY A 221 -19.02 13.01 -12.73
CA GLY A 221 -20.39 12.59 -13.02
C GLY A 221 -21.28 13.75 -13.48
N SER A 222 -22.19 13.47 -14.42
CA SER A 222 -23.15 14.42 -14.97
C SER A 222 -24.55 14.23 -14.36
N THR A 223 -25.52 15.01 -14.82
CA THR A 223 -26.94 14.75 -14.49
C THR A 223 -27.46 13.46 -15.11
N GLU A 224 -26.85 13.01 -16.20
CA GLU A 224 -27.25 11.86 -17.02
C GLU A 224 -26.50 10.59 -16.63
N ASN A 225 -25.19 10.67 -16.36
CA ASN A 225 -24.42 9.58 -15.78
C ASN A 225 -23.93 9.90 -14.36
N ARG A 226 -24.31 9.04 -13.40
CA ARG A 226 -23.90 9.12 -11.98
C ARG A 226 -23.06 7.93 -11.53
N LYS A 227 -22.63 7.08 -12.46
CA LYS A 227 -21.77 5.91 -12.25
C LYS A 227 -20.44 6.11 -12.98
N CYS A 228 -19.43 5.33 -12.61
CA CYS A 228 -18.27 5.10 -13.46
C CYS A 228 -18.50 3.81 -14.25
N ASP A 229 -19.14 3.91 -15.42
CA ASP A 229 -19.59 2.77 -16.23
C ASP A 229 -19.28 2.91 -17.74
N ASN A 230 -18.96 4.11 -18.22
CA ASN A 230 -18.64 4.39 -19.62
C ASN A 230 -17.13 4.38 -19.90
N LYS A 231 -16.76 4.07 -21.15
CA LYS A 231 -15.35 3.97 -21.58
C LYS A 231 -14.65 5.33 -21.40
N GLY A 232 -13.49 5.31 -20.74
CA GLY A 232 -12.66 6.51 -20.53
C GLY A 232 -13.03 7.35 -19.30
N GLU A 233 -14.06 6.97 -18.54
CA GLU A 233 -14.39 7.69 -17.30
C GLU A 233 -13.29 7.55 -16.24
N ARG A 234 -12.99 8.67 -15.59
CA ARG A 234 -11.96 8.75 -14.55
C ARG A 234 -12.60 8.50 -13.20
N CYS A 235 -12.23 7.42 -12.54
CA CYS A 235 -12.63 7.13 -11.16
C CYS A 235 -11.50 6.35 -10.48
N LEU A 236 -10.36 7.01 -10.31
CA LEU A 236 -9.07 6.39 -10.00
C LEU A 236 -8.93 5.92 -8.55
N TYR A 237 -9.69 6.51 -7.62
CA TYR A 237 -9.72 6.09 -6.20
C TYR A 237 -10.92 5.20 -5.86
N THR A 238 -11.93 5.19 -6.73
CA THR A 238 -13.16 4.42 -6.57
C THR A 238 -12.87 2.93 -6.44
N TYR A 239 -13.52 2.27 -5.48
CA TYR A 239 -13.23 0.89 -5.11
C TYR A 239 -13.35 -0.09 -6.29
N ALA A 240 -12.26 -0.80 -6.50
CA ALA A 240 -12.16 -2.09 -7.13
C ALA A 240 -10.97 -2.82 -6.49
N SER A 241 -11.06 -4.13 -6.29
CA SER A 241 -9.98 -4.90 -5.65
C SER A 241 -9.74 -6.21 -6.39
N LEU A 242 -8.49 -6.41 -6.81
CA LEU A 242 -8.03 -7.60 -7.51
C LEU A 242 -7.04 -8.38 -6.65
N VAL A 243 -7.05 -9.70 -6.81
CA VAL A 243 -5.93 -10.57 -6.43
C VAL A 243 -5.59 -11.49 -7.59
N ASP A 244 -4.31 -11.85 -7.71
CA ASP A 244 -3.86 -12.87 -8.64
C ASP A 244 -4.56 -14.22 -8.35
N LYS A 245 -4.88 -14.98 -9.41
CA LYS A 245 -5.47 -16.33 -9.30
C LYS A 245 -4.74 -17.33 -10.21
N GLY A 246 -4.76 -18.59 -9.79
CA GLY A 246 -4.42 -19.74 -10.62
C GLY A 246 -5.62 -20.21 -11.44
N LEU A 247 -5.50 -21.42 -11.99
CA LEU A 247 -6.59 -22.09 -12.71
C LEU A 247 -7.79 -22.37 -11.79
N ALA A 248 -8.95 -22.64 -12.39
CA ALA A 248 -10.07 -23.28 -11.70
C ALA A 248 -10.04 -24.80 -11.93
N ASP A 249 -10.49 -25.59 -10.96
CA ASP A 249 -10.81 -27.02 -11.16
C ASP A 249 -12.29 -27.22 -11.54
N ASP A 250 -12.71 -28.49 -11.63
CA ASP A 250 -14.08 -28.88 -12.01
C ASP A 250 -15.12 -28.56 -10.92
N GLU A 251 -14.70 -28.33 -9.67
CA GLU A 251 -15.56 -27.79 -8.60
C GLU A 251 -15.66 -26.25 -8.65
N ASN A 252 -15.03 -25.62 -9.66
CA ASN A 252 -14.94 -24.18 -9.82
C ASN A 252 -14.16 -23.49 -8.68
N LEU A 253 -13.25 -24.22 -8.02
CA LEU A 253 -12.37 -23.68 -7.00
C LEU A 253 -11.10 -23.15 -7.66
N PHE A 254 -10.77 -21.88 -7.37
CA PHE A 254 -9.58 -21.21 -7.88
C PHE A 254 -8.38 -21.44 -6.95
N PHE A 255 -7.28 -21.89 -7.51
CA PHE A 255 -5.99 -21.91 -6.80
C PHE A 255 -5.53 -20.46 -6.54
N ASN A 256 -4.94 -20.21 -5.37
CA ASN A 256 -4.23 -18.95 -5.12
C ASN A 256 -2.74 -19.17 -5.49
N PRO A 257 -2.13 -18.33 -6.34
CA PRO A 257 -0.72 -18.49 -6.67
C PRO A 257 0.15 -18.19 -5.44
N SER A 258 1.24 -18.94 -5.31
CA SER A 258 2.19 -18.86 -4.19
C SER A 258 3.65 -19.02 -4.61
N ASP A 259 3.89 -19.56 -5.81
CA ASP A 259 5.22 -19.70 -6.40
C ASP A 259 5.39 -18.73 -7.60
N PRO A 260 6.54 -18.07 -7.79
CA PRO A 260 6.83 -17.33 -9.01
C PRO A 260 7.18 -18.26 -10.20
N GLN A 261 7.20 -17.69 -11.40
CA GLN A 261 7.56 -18.30 -12.68
C GLN A 261 9.09 -18.52 -12.81
N ILE A 262 9.72 -19.15 -11.81
CA ILE A 262 11.13 -19.58 -11.80
C ILE A 262 11.24 -21.10 -11.60
N ASP A 263 12.41 -21.69 -11.89
CA ASP A 263 12.82 -23.03 -11.43
C ASP A 263 13.23 -22.95 -9.95
N ILE A 264 12.35 -23.44 -9.10
CA ILE A 264 12.47 -23.42 -7.65
C ILE A 264 13.25 -24.65 -7.14
N LEU A 265 13.22 -25.75 -7.89
CA LEU A 265 13.74 -27.06 -7.46
C LEU A 265 15.21 -27.36 -7.79
N ASP A 266 15.86 -26.57 -8.65
CA ASP A 266 17.18 -26.92 -9.21
C ASP A 266 17.15 -28.20 -10.05
N LYS A 267 16.07 -28.38 -10.83
CA LYS A 267 15.88 -29.52 -11.73
C LYS A 267 15.69 -29.09 -13.18
N GLY A 268 15.70 -27.78 -13.45
CA GLY A 268 15.22 -27.21 -14.70
C GLY A 268 13.70 -27.08 -14.70
N TYR A 269 13.20 -25.97 -15.24
CA TYR A 269 11.80 -25.55 -15.16
C TYR A 269 10.83 -26.59 -15.71
N LEU A 270 11.18 -27.20 -16.84
CA LEU A 270 10.36 -28.19 -17.55
C LEU A 270 10.34 -29.57 -16.87
N ASN A 271 11.08 -29.75 -15.78
CA ASN A 271 11.08 -30.95 -14.94
C ASN A 271 10.37 -30.74 -13.59
N GLU A 272 9.77 -29.56 -13.35
CA GLU A 272 8.93 -29.33 -12.18
C GLU A 272 7.59 -30.08 -12.29
N THR A 273 7.02 -30.45 -11.14
CA THR A 273 5.79 -31.25 -11.09
C THR A 273 4.55 -30.40 -11.36
N SER A 274 3.49 -31.01 -11.91
CA SER A 274 2.20 -30.33 -12.11
C SER A 274 1.58 -29.78 -10.81
N LEU A 275 1.94 -30.35 -9.65
CA LEU A 275 1.55 -29.86 -8.31
C LEU A 275 2.23 -28.53 -7.94
N GLN A 276 3.33 -28.17 -8.61
CA GLN A 276 4.03 -26.89 -8.46
C GLN A 276 3.64 -25.92 -9.57
N ALA A 277 3.49 -26.40 -10.81
CA ALA A 277 2.96 -25.61 -11.91
C ALA A 277 1.65 -24.91 -11.54
N ILE A 278 0.71 -25.62 -10.91
CA ILE A 278 -0.59 -25.05 -10.51
C ILE A 278 -0.51 -24.00 -9.38
N LYS A 279 0.62 -23.88 -8.69
CA LYS A 279 0.90 -22.83 -7.70
C LYS A 279 1.52 -21.57 -8.33
N LYS A 280 1.93 -21.63 -9.60
CA LYS A 280 2.59 -20.51 -10.26
C LYS A 280 1.62 -19.41 -10.64
N CYS A 281 2.15 -18.19 -10.68
CA CYS A 281 1.52 -17.06 -11.37
C CYS A 281 1.14 -17.39 -12.82
N LEU A 282 -0.12 -17.16 -13.18
CA LEU A 282 -0.56 -17.18 -14.58
C LEU A 282 0.01 -15.97 -15.34
N PRO A 283 0.28 -16.07 -16.65
CA PRO A 283 0.70 -14.92 -17.47
C PRO A 283 -0.42 -13.87 -17.59
N ASP A 284 -0.04 -12.59 -17.59
CA ASP A 284 -0.92 -11.45 -17.80
C ASP A 284 -1.00 -11.03 -19.28
N ASN A 285 -1.24 -12.02 -20.13
CA ASN A 285 -1.36 -11.89 -21.58
C ASN A 285 -2.27 -12.98 -22.16
N ASN A 286 -2.63 -12.88 -23.44
CA ASN A 286 -3.46 -13.87 -24.14
C ASN A 286 -2.65 -14.91 -24.93
N TYR A 287 -1.36 -15.14 -24.66
CA TYR A 287 -0.54 -16.06 -25.47
C TYR A 287 -0.64 -17.52 -25.00
N THR A 288 -1.17 -18.40 -25.85
CA THR A 288 -1.38 -19.82 -25.52
C THR A 288 -0.06 -20.55 -25.24
N ALA A 289 1.00 -20.25 -25.99
CA ALA A 289 2.30 -20.86 -25.79
C ALA A 289 2.95 -20.41 -24.47
N ASN A 290 2.87 -19.13 -24.12
CA ASN A 290 3.28 -18.62 -22.79
C ASN A 290 2.58 -19.34 -21.63
N LEU A 291 1.25 -19.52 -21.66
CA LEU A 291 0.54 -20.24 -20.59
C LEU A 291 0.92 -21.72 -20.54
N LYS A 292 0.98 -22.37 -21.70
CA LYS A 292 1.38 -23.78 -21.81
C LYS A 292 2.77 -24.02 -21.24
N GLY A 293 3.72 -23.14 -21.55
CA GLY A 293 5.11 -23.22 -21.08
C GLY A 293 5.29 -22.90 -19.59
N VAL A 294 4.64 -21.85 -19.10
CA VAL A 294 4.67 -21.49 -17.66
C VAL A 294 4.14 -22.61 -16.77
N LEU A 295 3.11 -23.33 -17.22
CA LEU A 295 2.48 -24.43 -16.48
C LEU A 295 2.98 -25.83 -16.85
N ASN A 296 3.94 -25.95 -17.78
CA ASN A 296 4.42 -27.23 -18.31
C ASN A 296 3.25 -28.17 -18.78
N ALA A 297 2.22 -27.57 -19.37
CA ALA A 297 0.96 -28.26 -19.67
C ALA A 297 1.06 -29.15 -20.92
N GLN A 298 0.33 -30.26 -20.94
CA GLN A 298 0.23 -31.14 -22.12
C GLN A 298 -0.49 -30.42 -23.27
N SER A 299 -1.62 -29.79 -22.97
CA SER A 299 -2.41 -28.97 -23.90
C SER A 299 -3.05 -27.78 -23.18
N VAL A 300 -3.35 -26.75 -23.97
CA VAL A 300 -4.04 -25.53 -23.57
C VAL A 300 -4.97 -25.14 -24.72
N GLY A 301 -6.25 -24.94 -24.42
CA GLY A 301 -7.26 -24.56 -25.40
C GLY A 301 -7.46 -25.57 -26.54
N SER A 302 -8.06 -25.12 -27.63
CA SER A 302 -8.32 -25.90 -28.85
C SER A 302 -7.19 -25.85 -29.90
N GLY A 303 -6.00 -25.35 -29.51
CA GLY A 303 -4.87 -25.12 -30.43
C GLY A 303 -4.81 -23.71 -31.05
N SER A 304 -5.64 -22.78 -30.56
CA SER A 304 -5.51 -21.34 -30.85
C SER A 304 -4.17 -20.77 -30.37
N SER A 305 -3.61 -19.79 -31.09
CA SER A 305 -2.47 -18.98 -30.60
C SER A 305 -2.88 -18.02 -29.48
N GLU A 306 -4.15 -17.64 -29.45
CA GLU A 306 -4.73 -16.76 -28.43
C GLU A 306 -5.61 -17.53 -27.43
N LEU A 307 -5.41 -17.25 -26.14
CA LEU A 307 -6.17 -17.76 -25.02
C LEU A 307 -7.59 -17.19 -24.98
N SER A 308 -8.54 -18.06 -24.65
CA SER A 308 -9.95 -17.75 -24.43
C SER A 308 -10.39 -18.05 -22.99
N TYR A 309 -11.46 -17.40 -22.54
CA TYR A 309 -12.06 -17.69 -21.24
C TYR A 309 -12.72 -19.07 -21.26
N ASN A 310 -12.48 -19.87 -20.22
CA ASN A 310 -12.78 -21.32 -20.13
C ASN A 310 -11.97 -22.21 -21.08
N ASP A 311 -10.79 -21.80 -21.56
CA ASP A 311 -9.90 -22.74 -22.24
C ASP A 311 -9.48 -23.89 -21.28
N PRO A 312 -9.58 -25.16 -21.69
CA PRO A 312 -9.09 -26.28 -20.91
C PRO A 312 -7.56 -26.30 -20.89
N VAL A 313 -6.98 -26.58 -19.71
CA VAL A 313 -5.55 -26.73 -19.47
C VAL A 313 -5.33 -28.13 -18.91
N VAL A 314 -4.58 -28.98 -19.62
CA VAL A 314 -4.34 -30.36 -19.22
C VAL A 314 -2.95 -30.49 -18.58
N LEU A 315 -2.93 -30.89 -17.31
CA LEU A 315 -1.73 -31.08 -16.50
C LEU A 315 -1.54 -32.56 -16.16
N LYS A 316 -0.30 -33.04 -16.17
CA LYS A 316 0.02 -34.47 -16.01
C LYS A 316 0.53 -34.80 -14.61
N PHE A 317 -0.21 -35.62 -13.87
CA PHE A 317 0.08 -36.07 -12.50
C PHE A 317 0.47 -37.55 -12.52
N GLY A 318 1.76 -37.82 -12.72
CA GLY A 318 2.25 -39.18 -12.98
C GLY A 318 1.73 -39.66 -14.34
N ASP A 319 0.95 -40.74 -14.36
CA ASP A 319 0.30 -41.27 -15.57
C ASP A 319 -1.16 -40.80 -15.75
N VAL A 320 -1.65 -39.92 -14.87
CA VAL A 320 -3.02 -39.37 -14.93
C VAL A 320 -2.99 -37.94 -15.45
N ASP A 321 -3.63 -37.69 -16.59
CA ASP A 321 -3.92 -36.34 -17.06
C ASP A 321 -5.15 -35.79 -16.34
N LYS A 322 -5.06 -34.55 -15.83
CA LYS A 322 -6.17 -33.82 -15.20
C LYS A 322 -6.39 -32.49 -15.91
N THR A 323 -7.65 -32.22 -16.27
CA THR A 323 -8.11 -30.95 -16.83
C THR A 323 -8.33 -29.91 -15.73
N TYR A 324 -8.05 -28.67 -16.07
CA TYR A 324 -8.36 -27.45 -15.31
C TYR A 324 -8.84 -26.38 -16.31
N TRP A 325 -9.38 -25.28 -15.80
CA TRP A 325 -10.04 -24.25 -16.61
C TRP A 325 -9.35 -22.90 -16.47
N TYR A 326 -8.83 -22.36 -17.57
CA TYR A 326 -8.27 -21.02 -17.62
C TYR A 326 -9.39 -19.98 -17.64
N ARG A 327 -9.33 -19.01 -16.73
CA ARG A 327 -10.35 -17.95 -16.59
C ARG A 327 -9.71 -16.57 -16.42
N GLY A 328 -8.58 -16.34 -17.08
CA GLY A 328 -7.75 -15.15 -16.87
C GLY A 328 -6.89 -15.21 -15.60
N PRO A 329 -5.98 -14.25 -15.39
CA PRO A 329 -5.00 -14.24 -14.29
C PRO A 329 -5.46 -13.58 -12.99
N TYR A 330 -6.63 -12.89 -12.97
CA TYR A 330 -7.11 -12.12 -11.81
C TYR A 330 -8.50 -12.48 -11.32
N ARG A 331 -8.71 -12.48 -10.00
CA ARG A 331 -10.03 -12.60 -9.35
C ARG A 331 -10.45 -11.23 -8.80
N ALA A 332 -11.68 -10.84 -9.11
CA ALA A 332 -12.31 -9.68 -8.47
C ALA A 332 -12.77 -10.04 -7.04
N LEU A 333 -12.32 -9.26 -6.06
CA LEU A 333 -12.85 -9.31 -4.69
C LEU A 333 -14.01 -8.33 -4.57
N ASP A 334 -15.09 -8.73 -3.87
CA ASP A 334 -16.23 -7.87 -3.52
C ASP A 334 -16.87 -7.12 -4.72
N PHE A 335 -16.91 -7.78 -5.90
CA PHE A 335 -17.34 -7.16 -7.17
C PHE A 335 -18.71 -6.46 -7.10
N LYS A 336 -19.64 -6.96 -6.29
CA LYS A 336 -20.98 -6.38 -6.10
C LYS A 336 -20.96 -4.96 -5.52
N ASN A 337 -19.88 -4.57 -4.85
CA ASN A 337 -19.70 -3.28 -4.19
C ASN A 337 -18.56 -2.46 -4.83
N TRP A 338 -18.14 -2.81 -6.06
CA TRP A 338 -17.30 -1.94 -6.89
C TRP A 338 -18.07 -0.68 -7.29
N GLY A 339 -17.39 0.46 -7.29
CA GLY A 339 -17.96 1.72 -7.81
C GLY A 339 -17.66 1.97 -9.29
N ILE A 340 -16.96 1.02 -9.92
CA ILE A 340 -16.62 1.01 -11.35
C ILE A 340 -17.22 -0.26 -11.98
N GLU A 341 -17.95 -0.12 -13.08
CA GLU A 341 -18.64 -1.20 -13.78
C GLU A 341 -18.54 -1.05 -15.31
N GLY A 342 -19.29 -1.87 -16.06
CA GLY A 342 -19.48 -1.71 -17.51
C GLY A 342 -18.18 -1.61 -18.32
N ALA A 343 -18.11 -0.59 -19.18
CA ALA A 343 -16.97 -0.30 -20.04
C ALA A 343 -15.85 0.47 -19.31
N ALA A 344 -16.16 1.22 -18.25
CA ALA A 344 -15.17 1.98 -17.47
C ALA A 344 -14.06 1.10 -16.89
N MET A 345 -14.36 -0.17 -16.58
CA MET A 345 -13.37 -1.15 -16.12
C MET A 345 -12.23 -1.44 -17.13
N THR A 346 -12.38 -1.07 -18.41
CA THR A 346 -11.45 -1.44 -19.49
C THR A 346 -10.85 -0.21 -20.17
N TYR A 347 -9.52 -0.12 -20.21
CA TYR A 347 -8.78 0.96 -20.83
C TYR A 347 -8.04 0.50 -22.10
N GLU A 348 -8.64 0.78 -23.25
CA GLU A 348 -8.00 0.50 -24.55
C GLU A 348 -6.95 1.57 -24.89
N SER A 349 -5.70 1.15 -24.95
CA SER A 349 -4.53 1.99 -25.29
C SER A 349 -4.74 2.69 -26.64
N SER A 350 -4.94 4.00 -26.59
CA SER A 350 -5.31 4.88 -27.71
C SER A 350 -4.79 6.30 -27.43
N THR A 351 -4.89 7.24 -28.37
CA THR A 351 -4.60 8.68 -28.12
C THR A 351 -5.83 9.46 -27.61
N GLU A 352 -7.01 8.86 -27.60
CA GLU A 352 -8.30 9.53 -27.40
C GLU A 352 -8.67 9.68 -25.92
N TYR A 353 -8.33 8.68 -25.09
CA TYR A 353 -8.68 8.62 -23.67
C TYR A 353 -7.46 8.79 -22.77
N GLN A 354 -7.66 9.08 -21.48
CA GLN A 354 -6.57 9.02 -20.49
C GLN A 354 -6.41 7.59 -19.96
N VAL A 355 -5.25 7.28 -19.37
CA VAL A 355 -4.98 5.99 -18.73
C VAL A 355 -5.90 5.81 -17.51
N VAL A 356 -6.84 4.86 -17.59
CA VAL A 356 -7.90 4.62 -16.59
C VAL A 356 -8.18 3.12 -16.42
N GLY A 357 -9.33 2.74 -15.88
CA GLY A 357 -9.81 1.35 -15.85
C GLY A 357 -9.06 0.43 -14.89
N ILE A 358 -9.25 -0.88 -15.04
CA ILE A 358 -8.69 -1.94 -14.19
C ILE A 358 -7.79 -2.88 -15.02
N TYR A 359 -8.16 -3.07 -16.28
CA TYR A 359 -7.50 -3.89 -17.28
C TYR A 359 -7.42 -3.14 -18.60
N GLN A 360 -6.48 -3.49 -19.46
CA GLN A 360 -6.50 -2.97 -20.84
C GLN A 360 -7.38 -3.79 -21.77
N LYS A 361 -7.53 -5.09 -21.50
CA LYS A 361 -8.23 -6.05 -22.35
C LYS A 361 -9.05 -7.02 -21.50
N ASN A 362 -10.03 -7.68 -22.13
CA ASN A 362 -10.77 -8.79 -21.54
C ASN A 362 -10.86 -9.95 -22.54
N TYR A 363 -11.03 -11.18 -22.05
CA TYR A 363 -11.26 -12.37 -22.87
C TYR A 363 -12.72 -12.50 -23.37
N ILE A 364 -13.64 -11.72 -22.80
CA ILE A 364 -15.06 -11.63 -23.19
C ILE A 364 -15.50 -10.15 -23.19
N ALA A 365 -16.78 -9.87 -23.44
CA ALA A 365 -17.30 -8.51 -23.46
C ALA A 365 -17.00 -7.74 -22.14
N PRO A 366 -16.69 -6.43 -22.20
CA PRO A 366 -16.51 -5.60 -21.00
C PRO A 366 -17.71 -5.69 -20.05
N GLY A 367 -17.45 -6.01 -18.78
CA GLY A 367 -18.49 -6.22 -17.77
C GLY A 367 -18.19 -7.34 -16.77
N ASP A 368 -17.35 -8.32 -17.11
CA ASP A 368 -16.86 -9.33 -16.15
C ASP A 368 -15.46 -9.00 -15.63
N ALA A 369 -15.41 -8.52 -14.38
CA ALA A 369 -14.17 -8.19 -13.69
C ALA A 369 -13.21 -9.38 -13.44
N ASN A 370 -13.62 -10.63 -13.72
CA ASN A 370 -12.78 -11.83 -13.61
C ASN A 370 -12.13 -12.24 -14.94
N ALA A 371 -12.53 -11.64 -16.05
CA ALA A 371 -12.08 -12.00 -17.40
C ALA A 371 -11.09 -10.99 -18.01
N GLY A 372 -10.56 -10.07 -17.21
CA GLY A 372 -9.60 -9.06 -17.64
C GLY A 372 -8.14 -9.52 -17.63
N TYR A 373 -7.33 -8.91 -18.49
CA TYR A 373 -5.88 -9.10 -18.58
C TYR A 373 -5.15 -7.85 -19.12
N VAL A 374 -3.82 -7.87 -19.02
CA VAL A 374 -2.97 -6.67 -18.94
C VAL A 374 -3.53 -5.72 -17.88
N SER A 375 -3.40 -6.09 -16.61
CA SER A 375 -3.93 -5.27 -15.52
C SER A 375 -3.07 -4.05 -15.23
N MET A 376 -3.74 -3.01 -14.73
CA MET A 376 -3.10 -1.83 -14.16
C MET A 376 -2.73 -2.05 -12.68
N LEU A 377 -3.01 -3.23 -12.10
CA LEU A 377 -2.65 -3.58 -10.71
C LEU A 377 -1.13 -3.50 -10.49
N PHE A 378 -0.71 -2.68 -9.53
CA PHE A 378 0.70 -2.47 -9.20
C PHE A 378 1.31 -3.69 -8.46
N PRO A 379 2.62 -3.94 -8.60
CA PRO A 379 3.45 -3.54 -9.73
C PRO A 379 2.97 -4.21 -11.02
N ARG A 380 3.08 -3.49 -12.14
CA ARG A 380 2.95 -4.05 -13.49
C ARG A 380 4.20 -4.93 -13.81
N PRO A 381 4.35 -5.55 -15.00
CA PRO A 381 5.47 -6.46 -15.27
C PRO A 381 6.85 -5.82 -15.01
N GLY A 382 7.70 -6.52 -14.25
CA GLY A 382 8.94 -5.97 -13.70
C GLY A 382 10.05 -7.02 -13.58
N ARG A 383 11.15 -6.69 -12.88
CA ARG A 383 12.36 -7.53 -12.81
C ARG A 383 12.64 -8.02 -11.40
N MET A 384 12.94 -9.32 -11.28
CA MET A 384 13.39 -9.96 -10.04
C MET A 384 14.91 -10.07 -10.02
N THR A 385 15.53 -9.96 -8.84
CA THR A 385 16.98 -10.20 -8.69
C THR A 385 17.19 -11.63 -8.21
N LEU A 386 17.76 -12.50 -9.04
CA LEU A 386 17.91 -13.93 -8.77
C LEU A 386 19.39 -14.35 -8.90
N ARG A 387 19.67 -15.59 -8.50
CA ARG A 387 20.99 -16.22 -8.66
C ARG A 387 21.23 -16.69 -10.10
N ARG A 388 22.51 -16.87 -10.43
CA ARG A 388 22.99 -17.57 -11.63
C ARG A 388 22.35 -18.95 -11.79
N ASP A 389 22.19 -19.38 -13.04
CA ASP A 389 21.68 -20.67 -13.52
C ASP A 389 20.23 -20.98 -13.12
N VAL A 390 19.52 -20.02 -12.51
CA VAL A 390 18.07 -20.07 -12.30
C VAL A 390 17.36 -19.86 -13.64
N GLN A 391 16.45 -20.78 -13.99
CA GLN A 391 15.56 -20.65 -15.13
C GLN A 391 14.29 -19.89 -14.75
N TYR A 392 13.71 -19.11 -15.67
CA TYR A 392 12.52 -18.28 -15.40
C TYR A 392 11.79 -17.91 -16.69
N TRP A 393 10.53 -17.48 -16.61
CA TRP A 393 9.82 -16.92 -17.77
C TRP A 393 9.91 -15.40 -17.81
N GLY A 394 10.41 -14.86 -18.92
CA GLY A 394 10.56 -13.41 -19.09
C GLY A 394 10.64 -12.98 -20.56
N SER A 395 10.52 -11.68 -20.80
CA SER A 395 10.69 -11.06 -22.12
C SER A 395 11.51 -9.78 -22.03
N GLU A 396 12.23 -9.43 -23.10
CA GLU A 396 12.96 -8.17 -23.16
C GLU A 396 12.01 -6.96 -23.13
N ASN A 397 10.84 -7.07 -23.77
CA ASN A 397 9.79 -6.05 -23.77
C ASN A 397 8.73 -6.36 -22.70
N VAL A 398 8.14 -5.30 -22.11
CA VAL A 398 7.34 -5.38 -20.88
C VAL A 398 6.05 -6.21 -21.01
N LEU A 399 5.35 -6.08 -22.14
CA LEU A 399 3.99 -6.63 -22.38
C LEU A 399 3.92 -7.71 -23.48
N GLU A 400 5.07 -8.12 -24.02
CA GLU A 400 5.11 -9.12 -25.10
C GLU A 400 5.10 -10.56 -24.53
N GLU A 401 5.03 -11.56 -25.42
CA GLU A 401 5.14 -12.96 -25.03
C GLU A 401 6.45 -13.21 -24.28
N ARG A 402 6.36 -14.00 -23.19
CA ARG A 402 7.50 -14.40 -22.37
C ARG A 402 7.96 -15.79 -22.77
N TYR A 403 9.26 -16.02 -22.67
CA TYR A 403 9.93 -17.25 -23.05
C TYR A 403 10.72 -17.79 -21.86
N LEU A 404 11.06 -19.08 -21.90
CA LEU A 404 11.94 -19.69 -20.90
C LEU A 404 13.38 -19.16 -21.07
N GLN A 405 13.84 -18.40 -20.09
CA GLN A 405 15.17 -17.82 -19.99
C GLN A 405 16.01 -18.54 -18.92
N THR A 406 17.32 -18.28 -18.89
CA THR A 406 18.23 -18.76 -17.84
C THR A 406 19.28 -17.68 -17.54
N LEU A 407 19.55 -17.40 -16.26
CA LEU A 407 20.50 -16.38 -15.86
C LEU A 407 21.96 -16.85 -15.98
N VAL A 408 22.70 -16.38 -17.00
CA VAL A 408 24.14 -16.69 -17.20
C VAL A 408 25.05 -16.15 -16.09
N SER A 409 24.57 -15.16 -15.33
CA SER A 409 25.18 -14.59 -14.12
C SER A 409 24.08 -14.20 -13.14
N SER A 410 24.42 -14.10 -11.85
CA SER A 410 23.48 -13.57 -10.84
C SER A 410 23.17 -12.10 -11.13
N GLY A 411 21.90 -11.71 -11.07
CA GLY A 411 21.47 -10.37 -11.45
C GLY A 411 19.97 -10.24 -11.62
N ASN A 412 19.54 -9.21 -12.35
CA ASN A 412 18.13 -8.98 -12.64
C ASN A 412 17.67 -9.80 -13.84
N THR A 413 16.45 -10.33 -13.76
CA THR A 413 15.75 -11.00 -14.87
C THR A 413 15.40 -10.03 -16.00
N MET A 414 15.04 -10.58 -17.16
CA MET A 414 14.11 -9.95 -18.11
C MET A 414 12.74 -9.65 -17.44
N TYR A 415 11.83 -8.95 -18.13
CA TYR A 415 10.53 -8.57 -17.56
C TYR A 415 9.62 -9.80 -17.37
N MET A 416 9.23 -10.04 -16.11
CA MET A 416 8.30 -11.07 -15.67
C MET A 416 6.93 -10.46 -15.33
N ASP A 417 5.86 -11.25 -15.34
CA ASP A 417 4.52 -10.80 -14.93
C ASP A 417 4.50 -10.18 -13.52
N GLY A 418 3.70 -9.14 -13.30
CA GLY A 418 3.60 -8.42 -12.02
C GLY A 418 3.20 -9.32 -10.83
N CYS A 419 2.45 -10.39 -11.11
CA CYS A 419 2.14 -11.43 -10.13
C CYS A 419 3.40 -12.00 -9.45
N ASN A 420 4.50 -12.21 -10.20
CA ASN A 420 5.75 -12.75 -9.67
C ASN A 420 6.32 -11.88 -8.55
N LEU A 421 6.22 -10.55 -8.71
CA LEU A 421 6.63 -9.58 -7.71
C LEU A 421 5.67 -9.57 -6.52
N ARG A 422 4.35 -9.65 -6.75
CA ARG A 422 3.34 -9.68 -5.69
C ARG A 422 3.45 -10.92 -4.80
N VAL A 423 3.46 -12.14 -5.38
CA VAL A 423 3.54 -13.38 -4.57
C VAL A 423 4.86 -13.47 -3.80
N THR A 424 5.95 -12.96 -4.37
CA THR A 424 7.24 -12.92 -3.67
C THR A 424 7.38 -11.79 -2.66
N ASN A 425 6.54 -10.76 -2.65
CA ASN A 425 6.69 -9.64 -1.69
C ASN A 425 5.45 -9.47 -0.80
N MET A 426 4.81 -10.57 -0.43
CA MET A 426 3.65 -10.60 0.47
C MET A 426 4.06 -10.96 1.90
N ASN A 427 3.77 -10.07 2.86
CA ASN A 427 3.97 -10.34 4.29
C ASN A 427 2.86 -11.25 4.83
N ILE A 428 3.17 -12.55 4.99
CA ILE A 428 2.21 -13.57 5.44
C ILE A 428 1.55 -13.30 6.81
N PHE A 429 2.10 -12.40 7.64
CA PHE A 429 1.55 -12.11 8.98
C PHE A 429 0.51 -10.97 8.97
N SER A 430 0.71 -9.94 8.15
CA SER A 430 -0.27 -8.84 8.00
C SER A 430 -1.17 -8.98 6.77
N ASN A 431 -0.84 -9.91 5.86
CA ASN A 431 -1.44 -10.06 4.53
C ASN A 431 -1.33 -8.77 3.68
N GLU A 432 -0.19 -8.08 3.80
CA GLU A 432 0.14 -6.85 3.07
C GLU A 432 1.27 -7.14 2.06
N GLY A 433 1.13 -6.69 0.82
CA GLY A 433 2.14 -6.81 -0.23
C GLY A 433 2.49 -5.48 -0.91
N LEU A 434 3.22 -5.52 -2.02
CA LEU A 434 3.59 -4.31 -2.80
C LEU A 434 2.38 -3.51 -3.29
N SER A 435 1.26 -4.19 -3.59
CA SER A 435 0.01 -3.57 -4.00
C SER A 435 -0.78 -2.96 -2.84
N SER A 436 -0.51 -3.33 -1.59
CA SER A 436 -1.42 -3.05 -0.46
C SER A 436 -1.38 -1.59 -0.01
N CYS A 437 -2.55 -0.98 0.09
CA CYS A 437 -2.72 0.41 0.49
C CYS A 437 -4.01 0.67 1.29
N ASN A 438 -4.12 1.89 1.81
CA ASN A 438 -5.37 2.52 2.23
C ASN A 438 -5.35 4.01 1.79
N ILE A 439 -6.49 4.68 1.82
CA ILE A 439 -6.69 6.01 1.23
C ILE A 439 -7.80 6.75 1.97
N ILE A 440 -7.62 8.05 2.21
CA ILE A 440 -8.65 8.85 2.88
C ILE A 440 -9.84 9.15 1.96
N ALA A 441 -11.05 8.94 2.47
CA ALA A 441 -12.27 9.49 1.91
C ALA A 441 -12.34 10.99 2.19
N THR A 442 -12.17 11.40 3.44
CA THR A 442 -12.28 12.79 3.87
C THR A 442 -11.29 13.21 4.96
N ILE A 443 -11.08 14.53 5.07
CA ILE A 443 -10.41 15.20 6.19
C ILE A 443 -11.42 16.11 6.90
N GLU A 444 -11.47 16.02 8.22
CA GLU A 444 -12.21 16.93 9.12
C GLU A 444 -11.21 17.69 10.01
N LEU A 445 -11.46 18.99 10.23
CA LEU A 445 -10.79 19.76 11.29
C LEU A 445 -11.78 19.93 12.44
N ILE A 446 -11.37 19.54 13.64
CA ILE A 446 -12.23 19.47 14.82
C ILE A 446 -11.56 20.24 15.96
N THR A 447 -12.35 21.03 16.67
CA THR A 447 -12.02 21.56 18.01
C THR A 447 -13.00 20.99 19.03
N THR A 448 -12.66 21.11 20.31
CA THR A 448 -13.55 20.76 21.43
C THR A 448 -14.01 22.03 22.14
N ASP A 449 -15.30 22.15 22.44
CA ASP A 449 -15.83 23.25 23.26
C ASP A 449 -15.59 23.02 24.77
N GLU A 450 -15.94 24.02 25.58
CA GLU A 450 -15.80 23.98 27.06
C GLU A 450 -16.66 22.88 27.71
N GLU A 451 -17.63 22.34 27.00
CA GLU A 451 -18.53 21.26 27.43
C GLU A 451 -18.01 19.86 27.03
N GLY A 452 -16.88 19.78 26.32
CA GLY A 452 -16.25 18.53 25.89
C GLY A 452 -16.76 17.96 24.57
N LYS A 453 -17.50 18.75 23.78
CA LYS A 453 -18.17 18.33 22.54
C LYS A 453 -17.40 18.78 21.30
N GLU A 454 -17.42 17.92 20.28
CA GLU A 454 -16.74 18.17 19.00
C GLU A 454 -17.46 19.22 18.13
N ILE A 455 -16.69 20.17 17.60
CA ILE A 455 -17.14 21.17 16.63
C ILE A 455 -16.27 21.09 15.38
N SER A 456 -16.90 20.90 14.21
CA SER A 456 -16.21 20.96 12.91
C SER A 456 -15.86 22.40 12.55
N LEU A 457 -14.57 22.66 12.38
CA LEU A 457 -14.02 23.94 11.92
C LEU A 457 -14.13 24.13 10.41
N LEU A 458 -14.24 23.03 9.64
CA LEU A 458 -14.57 23.07 8.22
C LEU A 458 -16.10 23.14 8.01
N ARG A 459 -16.53 23.90 7.00
CA ARG A 459 -17.95 23.98 6.59
C ARG A 459 -18.50 22.64 6.10
N ARG A 460 -17.63 21.78 5.56
CA ARG A 460 -17.84 20.38 5.18
C ARG A 460 -16.49 19.65 5.28
N PRO A 461 -16.47 18.32 5.49
CA PRO A 461 -15.25 17.53 5.31
C PRO A 461 -14.65 17.77 3.93
N ASP A 462 -13.32 17.93 3.85
CA ASP A 462 -12.62 17.98 2.57
C ASP A 462 -12.58 16.57 1.96
N ASN A 463 -12.90 16.43 0.66
CA ASN A 463 -12.78 15.18 -0.08
C ASN A 463 -11.84 15.27 -1.30
N GLN A 464 -11.15 16.41 -1.47
CA GLN A 464 -10.26 16.71 -2.60
C GLN A 464 -8.82 16.29 -2.30
N LEU A 465 -8.37 16.48 -1.06
CA LEU A 465 -7.07 16.02 -0.58
C LEU A 465 -7.07 14.52 -0.36
N LYS A 466 -5.96 13.87 -0.78
CA LYS A 466 -5.81 12.42 -0.82
C LYS A 466 -4.47 11.95 -0.24
N LEU A 467 -4.49 11.71 1.06
CA LEU A 467 -3.46 10.96 1.78
C LEU A 467 -3.64 9.46 1.53
N GLN A 468 -2.68 8.88 0.82
CA GLN A 468 -2.55 7.46 0.52
C GLN A 468 -1.54 6.85 1.48
N ILE A 469 -1.92 5.76 2.15
CA ILE A 469 -1.04 5.02 3.05
C ILE A 469 -0.68 3.69 2.40
N ILE A 470 0.61 3.36 2.37
CA ILE A 470 1.14 2.09 1.86
C ILE A 470 1.78 1.27 2.99
N ARG A 471 2.35 0.12 2.65
CA ARG A 471 3.14 -0.74 3.58
C ARG A 471 4.19 0.08 4.37
N PRO A 472 4.67 -0.43 5.53
CA PRO A 472 5.83 0.16 6.19
C PRO A 472 7.02 0.26 5.23
N SER A 473 7.90 1.24 5.44
CA SER A 473 9.19 1.40 4.74
C SER A 473 10.35 1.16 5.72
N LEU A 474 11.48 0.61 5.25
CA LEU A 474 12.75 0.53 6.02
C LEU A 474 13.80 1.56 5.58
N ILE A 475 13.39 2.62 4.87
CA ILE A 475 14.27 3.77 4.67
C ILE A 475 14.31 4.56 5.98
N GLU A 476 15.50 4.79 6.55
CA GLU A 476 15.62 5.63 7.76
C GLU A 476 15.13 7.05 7.46
N SER A 477 14.16 7.53 8.25
CA SER A 477 13.33 8.70 7.96
C SER A 477 14.06 10.06 7.98
N GLU A 478 15.38 10.05 8.21
CA GLU A 478 16.24 11.24 8.21
C GLU A 478 16.99 11.42 6.88
N THR A 479 17.13 10.37 6.06
CA THR A 479 17.90 10.43 4.79
C THR A 479 17.24 9.60 3.68
N MET A 480 16.11 10.06 3.15
CA MET A 480 15.42 9.42 2.02
C MET A 480 16.08 9.73 0.66
N GLY A 481 17.35 9.34 0.54
CA GLY A 481 18.23 9.59 -0.62
C GLY A 481 18.28 8.50 -1.68
N GLY A 482 17.42 7.47 -1.60
CA GLY A 482 17.23 6.47 -2.68
C GLY A 482 17.01 5.03 -2.20
N ALA A 483 16.04 4.37 -2.83
CA ALA A 483 15.67 2.94 -2.73
C ALA A 483 15.13 2.40 -1.38
N GLU A 484 14.06 1.60 -1.46
CA GLU A 484 13.42 0.98 -0.29
C GLU A 484 14.05 -0.36 0.10
N VAL A 485 14.71 -0.41 1.26
CA VAL A 485 15.45 -1.59 1.77
C VAL A 485 14.57 -2.84 1.95
N LEU A 486 13.24 -2.69 2.07
CA LEU A 486 12.31 -3.82 2.20
C LEU A 486 12.20 -4.73 0.98
N TYR A 487 12.62 -4.29 -0.22
CA TYR A 487 12.53 -5.13 -1.42
C TYR A 487 13.44 -6.38 -1.39
N GLN A 488 14.24 -6.57 -0.33
CA GLN A 488 15.00 -7.80 -0.08
C GLN A 488 14.42 -8.58 1.11
N SER A 489 14.23 -7.96 2.28
CA SER A 489 13.80 -8.63 3.52
C SER A 489 12.30 -9.00 3.60
N MET A 490 11.47 -8.48 2.68
CA MET A 490 10.10 -8.97 2.48
C MET A 490 9.98 -10.07 1.41
N ARG A 491 11.07 -10.46 0.74
CA ARG A 491 10.98 -11.50 -0.29
C ARG A 491 10.67 -12.85 0.34
N SER A 492 9.47 -13.37 0.11
CA SER A 492 9.10 -14.74 0.43
C SER A 492 9.87 -15.72 -0.46
N CYS A 493 10.20 -16.89 0.09
CA CYS A 493 10.94 -17.92 -0.61
C CYS A 493 10.57 -19.31 -0.12
N SER A 494 10.64 -20.28 -1.03
CA SER A 494 10.59 -21.71 -0.72
C SER A 494 11.97 -22.36 -0.83
N THR A 495 12.88 -21.80 -1.64
CA THR A 495 14.29 -22.23 -1.74
C THR A 495 15.24 -21.03 -1.94
N ASN A 496 16.55 -21.29 -1.82
CA ASN A 496 17.60 -20.31 -2.09
C ASN A 496 17.59 -19.71 -3.52
N ARG A 497 16.84 -20.30 -4.48
CA ARG A 497 16.76 -19.82 -5.87
C ARG A 497 15.83 -18.62 -6.04
N SER A 498 14.86 -18.45 -5.13
CA SER A 498 13.96 -17.28 -5.07
C SER A 498 14.66 -15.99 -4.62
N CYS A 499 15.86 -16.11 -4.05
CA CYS A 499 16.63 -15.01 -3.46
C CYS A 499 17.78 -14.56 -4.38
N ALA A 500 18.31 -13.37 -4.13
CA ALA A 500 19.44 -12.84 -4.87
C ALA A 500 20.77 -13.55 -4.53
N SER A 501 21.84 -13.15 -5.23
CA SER A 501 23.20 -13.55 -4.89
C SER A 501 23.71 -12.77 -3.70
N GLY A 502 24.17 -13.47 -2.66
CA GLY A 502 24.46 -12.88 -1.34
C GLY A 502 23.33 -13.09 -0.33
N GLU A 503 22.10 -13.33 -0.79
CA GLU A 503 20.96 -13.69 0.07
C GLU A 503 20.85 -15.21 0.27
N CYS A 504 20.08 -15.63 1.27
CA CYS A 504 19.66 -17.01 1.53
C CYS A 504 18.20 -17.06 2.03
N CYS A 505 17.53 -18.17 1.75
CA CYS A 505 16.18 -18.44 2.24
C CYS A 505 16.25 -19.01 3.67
N PHE A 506 15.58 -18.35 4.61
CA PHE A 506 15.44 -18.78 6.01
C PHE A 506 14.09 -18.32 6.57
N ASN A 507 13.37 -19.23 7.24
CA ASN A 507 12.00 -19.03 7.71
C ASN A 507 11.07 -18.42 6.62
N ASN A 508 11.10 -19.02 5.43
CA ASN A 508 10.39 -18.61 4.22
C ASN A 508 10.62 -17.15 3.77
N ARG A 509 11.74 -16.52 4.15
CA ARG A 509 12.16 -15.19 3.67
C ARG A 509 13.60 -15.16 3.18
N CYS A 510 13.91 -14.27 2.25
CA CYS A 510 15.27 -13.98 1.83
C CYS A 510 15.96 -13.02 2.81
N TRP A 511 17.17 -13.39 3.24
CA TRP A 511 18.02 -12.62 4.14
C TRP A 511 19.45 -12.57 3.61
N ASP A 512 20.14 -11.45 3.80
CA ASP A 512 21.56 -11.34 3.50
C ASP A 512 22.38 -12.38 4.33
N ARG A 513 23.32 -13.08 3.69
CA ARG A 513 24.22 -14.06 4.32
C ARG A 513 25.17 -13.46 5.36
N ASN A 514 25.36 -12.14 5.35
CA ASN A 514 26.07 -11.41 6.40
C ASN A 514 25.20 -11.23 7.67
N LEU A 515 23.89 -11.44 7.58
CA LEU A 515 22.95 -11.46 8.72
C LEU A 515 22.66 -12.89 9.21
N ILE A 516 22.71 -13.90 8.33
CA ILE A 516 22.42 -15.30 8.67
C ILE A 516 23.60 -16.22 8.33
N SER A 517 24.20 -16.79 9.37
CA SER A 517 25.47 -17.56 9.32
C SER A 517 25.39 -19.00 8.79
N LYS A 518 24.19 -19.54 8.54
CA LYS A 518 23.96 -20.82 7.86
C LYS A 518 22.73 -20.71 6.94
N CYS A 519 22.86 -21.09 5.67
CA CYS A 519 21.72 -21.12 4.75
C CYS A 519 20.86 -22.37 4.98
N ALA A 520 19.54 -22.32 4.73
CA ALA A 520 18.68 -23.51 4.90
C ALA A 520 18.99 -24.70 3.95
N SER A 521 19.88 -24.53 2.96
CA SER A 521 20.39 -25.62 2.11
C SER A 521 21.75 -26.18 2.56
N GLU A 522 22.38 -25.61 3.59
CA GLU A 522 23.66 -26.04 4.15
C GLU A 522 23.33 -26.86 5.41
N GLY A 523 23.10 -28.16 5.17
CA GLY A 523 22.26 -28.99 6.02
C GLY A 523 22.69 -29.14 7.48
N GLU A 524 21.90 -28.54 8.38
CA GLU A 524 21.49 -29.12 9.66
C GLU A 524 20.22 -28.40 10.13
N VAL A 525 19.18 -29.14 10.51
CA VAL A 525 17.96 -28.55 11.06
C VAL A 525 18.20 -28.17 12.52
N ILE A 526 18.56 -26.91 12.76
CA ILE A 526 18.68 -26.35 14.10
C ILE A 526 17.86 -25.07 14.17
N GLY A 527 16.72 -25.14 14.86
CA GLY A 527 15.72 -24.08 15.00
C GLY A 527 14.49 -24.51 15.82
N TYR A 528 14.64 -25.55 16.63
CA TYR A 528 13.57 -26.17 17.42
C TYR A 528 13.93 -26.30 18.91
N LEU A 529 15.11 -25.84 19.34
CA LEU A 529 15.50 -26.00 20.74
C LEU A 529 14.53 -25.26 21.67
N GLY A 530 14.09 -25.95 22.70
CA GLY A 530 13.17 -25.43 23.72
C GLY A 530 13.85 -24.45 24.67
N ILE A 531 13.06 -23.65 25.37
CA ILE A 531 13.56 -22.77 26.43
C ILE A 531 14.25 -23.64 27.51
N GLY A 532 15.50 -23.29 27.85
CA GLY A 532 16.36 -24.04 28.76
C GLY A 532 17.32 -25.03 28.09
N GLU A 533 17.16 -25.35 26.80
CA GLU A 533 18.05 -26.27 26.08
C GLU A 533 19.36 -25.61 25.64
N THR A 534 20.44 -26.39 25.56
CA THR A 534 21.81 -25.89 25.32
C THR A 534 22.02 -25.40 23.89
N CYS A 535 22.48 -24.16 23.74
CA CYS A 535 22.70 -23.48 22.47
C CYS A 535 24.08 -22.79 22.40
N SER A 536 24.61 -22.67 21.19
CA SER A 536 25.76 -21.83 20.84
C SER A 536 25.38 -20.65 19.94
N SER A 537 24.19 -20.67 19.33
CA SER A 537 23.67 -19.60 18.47
C SER A 537 22.16 -19.42 18.63
N ASP A 538 21.72 -18.17 18.51
CA ASP A 538 20.32 -17.73 18.55
C ASP A 538 19.39 -18.53 17.65
N LEU A 539 19.84 -18.83 16.44
CA LEU A 539 19.06 -19.47 15.40
C LEU A 539 18.69 -20.92 15.74
N GLN A 540 19.37 -21.53 16.72
CA GLN A 540 19.07 -22.89 17.19
C GLN A 540 17.80 -22.94 18.06
N CYS A 541 17.48 -21.83 18.72
CA CYS A 541 16.38 -21.69 19.67
C CYS A 541 15.06 -21.37 18.98
N SER A 542 13.99 -22.04 19.40
CA SER A 542 12.62 -21.73 18.96
C SER A 542 12.18 -20.30 19.27
N SER A 543 12.75 -19.69 20.32
CA SER A 543 12.57 -18.28 20.71
C SER A 543 13.46 -17.29 19.94
N LEU A 544 14.35 -17.76 19.06
CA LEU A 544 15.44 -16.99 18.45
C LEU A 544 16.34 -16.24 19.46
N CYS A 545 16.35 -16.67 20.73
CA CYS A 545 17.28 -16.16 21.74
C CYS A 545 18.06 -17.26 22.45
N CYS A 546 19.36 -17.30 22.21
CA CYS A 546 20.35 -17.99 23.00
C CYS A 546 20.99 -16.99 23.99
N ASP A 547 20.89 -17.23 25.30
CA ASP A 547 21.69 -16.47 26.26
C ASP A 547 23.10 -17.06 26.29
N GLN A 548 23.99 -16.47 25.50
CA GLN A 548 25.40 -16.87 25.39
C GLN A 548 26.18 -16.77 26.72
N SER A 549 25.66 -16.10 27.75
CA SER A 549 26.28 -16.07 29.09
C SER A 549 25.99 -17.33 29.90
N ARG A 550 24.94 -18.08 29.52
CA ARG A 550 24.51 -19.35 30.14
C ARG A 550 24.61 -20.55 29.19
N GLY A 551 24.74 -20.30 27.89
CA GLY A 551 24.73 -21.31 26.83
C GLY A 551 23.37 -21.99 26.66
N VAL A 552 22.25 -21.33 26.99
CA VAL A 552 20.90 -21.92 26.90
C VAL A 552 19.86 -20.99 26.26
N CYS A 553 18.91 -21.60 25.57
CA CYS A 553 17.78 -20.90 24.95
C CYS A 553 16.93 -20.21 26.01
N SER A 554 16.67 -18.92 25.82
CA SER A 554 15.96 -18.06 26.76
C SER A 554 14.69 -17.49 26.14
N VAL A 555 13.75 -17.08 26.98
CA VAL A 555 12.44 -16.60 26.54
C VAL A 555 12.57 -15.29 25.76
N HIS A 556 11.93 -15.21 24.61
CA HIS A 556 11.72 -13.96 23.87
C HIS A 556 10.31 -13.97 23.28
N VAL A 557 9.38 -13.30 23.95
CA VAL A 557 7.97 -13.20 23.54
C VAL A 557 7.58 -11.73 23.53
N ILE A 558 7.00 -11.29 22.42
CA ILE A 558 6.41 -9.96 22.25
C ILE A 558 5.01 -10.18 21.70
N SER A 559 4.03 -10.29 22.58
CA SER A 559 2.61 -10.41 22.25
C SER A 559 1.80 -9.28 22.88
N THR A 560 0.50 -9.23 22.62
CA THR A 560 -0.45 -8.32 23.27
C THR A 560 -0.76 -8.70 24.72
N GLU A 561 -0.35 -9.88 25.16
CA GLU A 561 -0.69 -10.45 26.48
C GLU A 561 0.55 -10.62 27.38
N GLU A 562 1.73 -10.87 26.79
CA GLU A 562 3.00 -11.04 27.50
C GLU A 562 4.16 -10.40 26.71
N THR A 563 5.05 -9.68 27.40
CA THR A 563 6.26 -9.06 26.82
C THR A 563 7.53 -9.44 27.58
N THR A 564 7.89 -10.73 27.53
CA THR A 564 9.10 -11.26 28.15
C THR A 564 10.29 -11.13 27.19
N LEU A 565 11.13 -10.12 27.43
CA LEU A 565 12.30 -9.79 26.61
C LEU A 565 13.58 -10.43 27.14
N CYS A 566 14.30 -11.12 26.25
CA CYS A 566 15.55 -11.82 26.54
C CYS A 566 16.72 -10.92 27.03
N ALA A 567 16.69 -9.61 26.70
CA ALA A 567 17.53 -8.56 27.28
C ALA A 567 19.06 -8.82 27.31
N LYS A 568 19.63 -9.24 26.18
CA LYS A 568 21.06 -9.60 26.03
C LYS A 568 22.04 -8.46 26.31
N ALA A 569 23.15 -8.78 26.96
CA ALA A 569 24.23 -7.83 27.21
C ALA A 569 24.95 -7.40 25.91
N PRO A 570 25.52 -6.18 25.86
CA PRO A 570 26.42 -5.78 24.79
C PRO A 570 27.56 -6.80 24.61
N GLY A 571 27.88 -7.13 23.36
CA GLY A 571 28.85 -8.17 22.98
C GLY A 571 28.26 -9.55 22.69
N GLN A 572 27.01 -9.84 23.10
CA GLN A 572 26.30 -11.07 22.69
C GLN A 572 25.69 -10.92 21.28
N THR A 573 25.43 -12.05 20.60
CA THR A 573 24.77 -12.05 19.28
C THR A 573 23.32 -11.59 19.36
N CYS A 574 22.76 -11.09 18.26
CA CYS A 574 21.37 -10.62 18.18
C CYS A 574 20.76 -10.79 16.79
N VAL A 575 19.44 -10.90 16.77
CA VAL A 575 18.61 -10.91 15.55
C VAL A 575 18.07 -9.50 15.26
N ASP A 576 17.68 -8.75 16.29
CA ASP A 576 17.24 -7.36 16.22
C ASP A 576 17.52 -6.62 17.56
N ARG A 577 17.43 -5.28 17.55
CA ARG A 577 17.56 -4.39 18.74
C ARG A 577 16.72 -4.86 19.94
N GLN A 578 15.52 -5.43 19.71
CA GLN A 578 14.63 -5.86 20.79
C GLN A 578 15.16 -7.05 21.59
N PHE A 579 16.11 -7.82 21.04
CA PHE A 579 16.80 -8.90 21.74
C PHE A 579 17.89 -8.37 22.69
N CYS A 580 18.40 -7.17 22.44
CA CYS A 580 19.39 -6.51 23.28
C CYS A 580 18.77 -5.90 24.53
N ARG A 581 19.56 -5.76 25.59
CA ARG A 581 19.19 -5.08 26.83
C ARG A 581 18.88 -3.60 26.56
N LYS A 582 18.01 -3.02 27.40
CA LYS A 582 17.86 -1.56 27.47
C LYS A 582 18.97 -1.00 28.36
N GLU A 583 19.73 -0.05 27.82
CA GLU A 583 20.73 0.72 28.55
C GLU A 583 20.13 2.09 28.91
N ASN A 584 20.38 2.56 30.14
CA ASN A 584 19.88 3.86 30.61
C ASN A 584 20.82 4.97 30.11
N LEU A 585 20.49 5.56 28.96
CA LEU A 585 21.24 6.70 28.43
C LEU A 585 20.88 7.99 29.17
N THR A 586 21.87 8.79 29.51
CA THR A 586 21.67 10.16 30.02
C THR A 586 21.35 11.08 28.85
N THR A 587 20.08 11.47 28.71
CA THR A 587 19.62 12.46 27.72
C THR A 587 19.39 13.80 28.41
N CYS A 588 19.95 14.87 27.88
CA CYS A 588 19.85 16.22 28.44
C CYS A 588 18.94 17.10 27.59
N TYR A 589 18.11 17.91 28.25
CA TYR A 589 17.14 18.83 27.64
C TYR A 589 17.23 20.19 28.33
N VAL A 590 17.00 21.26 27.58
CA VAL A 590 16.70 22.57 28.19
C VAL A 590 15.21 22.52 28.58
N VAL A 591 14.91 22.58 29.87
CA VAL A 591 13.52 22.53 30.37
C VAL A 591 13.12 23.86 30.99
N LYS A 592 11.86 24.27 30.80
CA LYS A 592 11.29 25.47 31.44
C LYS A 592 11.23 25.27 32.95
N THR A 593 11.79 26.21 33.70
CA THR A 593 11.82 26.19 35.18
C THR A 593 10.82 27.16 35.80
N GLY A 594 10.35 28.15 35.06
CA GLY A 594 9.37 29.14 35.50
C GLY A 594 9.23 30.30 34.52
N THR A 595 8.71 31.40 35.03
CA THR A 595 8.73 32.72 34.38
C THR A 595 9.17 33.76 35.40
N ASP A 596 10.02 34.69 34.98
CA ASP A 596 10.46 35.79 35.84
C ASP A 596 9.30 36.79 36.12
N PRO A 597 9.47 37.74 37.06
CA PRO A 597 8.45 38.75 37.37
C PRO A 597 8.12 39.72 36.23
N LEU A 598 8.80 39.63 35.08
CA LEU A 598 8.56 40.41 33.87
C LEU A 598 7.90 39.57 32.75
N GLY A 599 7.60 38.30 33.02
CA GLY A 599 6.96 37.36 32.08
C GLY A 599 7.91 36.65 31.13
N LYS A 600 9.24 36.79 31.29
CA LYS A 600 10.22 36.05 30.49
C LYS A 600 10.30 34.60 30.98
N ILE A 601 10.32 33.64 30.05
CA ILE A 601 10.50 32.22 30.39
C ILE A 601 11.91 32.00 30.94
N GLU A 602 11.99 31.35 32.11
CA GLU A 602 13.21 30.81 32.67
C GLU A 602 13.37 29.33 32.30
N CYS A 603 14.60 28.89 32.10
CA CYS A 603 14.91 27.51 31.78
C CYS A 603 16.27 27.07 32.35
N ALA A 604 16.46 25.75 32.47
CA ALA A 604 17.72 25.15 32.88
C ALA A 604 17.98 23.86 32.09
N LEU A 605 19.25 23.55 31.85
CA LEU A 605 19.67 22.22 31.38
C LEU A 605 19.40 21.18 32.47
N ARG A 606 18.59 20.16 32.17
CA ARG A 606 18.33 19.00 33.02
C ARG A 606 18.59 17.72 32.24
N CYS A 607 19.16 16.72 32.91
CA CYS A 607 19.49 15.44 32.31
C CYS A 607 18.75 14.32 33.04
N TYR A 608 18.24 13.36 32.28
CA TYR A 608 17.39 12.28 32.74
C TYR A 608 17.84 10.95 32.13
N PHE A 609 17.41 9.83 32.74
CA PHE A 609 17.73 8.50 32.23
C PHE A 609 16.63 7.97 31.30
N THR A 610 17.02 7.66 30.05
CA THR A 610 16.13 7.16 28.99
C THR A 610 16.46 5.69 28.70
N PRO A 611 15.60 4.71 29.07
CA PRO A 611 15.88 3.28 28.91
C PRO A 611 15.79 2.85 27.44
N THR A 612 16.94 2.83 26.76
CA THR A 612 17.06 2.73 25.30
C THR A 612 17.60 1.36 24.90
N PHE A 613 16.96 0.68 23.95
CA PHE A 613 17.46 -0.61 23.44
C PHE A 613 18.88 -0.49 22.86
N GLY A 614 19.74 -1.46 23.18
CA GLY A 614 20.99 -1.66 22.46
C GLY A 614 20.75 -1.85 20.96
N ARG A 615 21.64 -1.31 20.13
CA ARG A 615 21.56 -1.49 18.68
C ARG A 615 22.08 -2.88 18.34
N CYS A 616 21.39 -3.61 17.47
CA CYS A 616 21.95 -4.82 16.87
C CYS A 616 22.78 -4.40 15.64
N ARG A 617 24.10 -4.56 15.68
CA ARG A 617 25.01 -4.18 14.59
C ARG A 617 25.89 -5.37 14.21
N ASN A 618 25.89 -5.75 12.94
CA ASN A 618 26.60 -6.93 12.42
C ASN A 618 26.26 -8.21 13.23
N GLY A 619 25.00 -8.37 13.63
CA GLY A 619 24.54 -9.48 14.46
C GLY A 619 25.05 -9.48 15.91
N ILE A 620 25.58 -8.37 16.43
CA ILE A 620 26.07 -8.22 17.81
C ILE A 620 25.39 -7.03 18.50
N CYS A 621 24.97 -7.20 19.76
CA CYS A 621 24.44 -6.11 20.58
C CYS A 621 25.54 -5.10 20.90
N VAL A 622 25.34 -3.83 20.53
CA VAL A 622 26.21 -2.72 20.91
C VAL A 622 25.45 -1.68 21.73
N THR A 623 26.12 -1.10 22.72
CA THR A 623 25.60 0.01 23.53
C THR A 623 25.13 1.14 22.61
N PRO A 624 23.93 1.71 22.80
CA PRO A 624 23.45 2.79 21.95
C PRO A 624 24.29 4.05 22.22
N PRO A 625 24.57 4.89 21.21
CA PRO A 625 25.37 6.10 21.39
C PRO A 625 24.63 7.09 22.30
N GLN A 626 25.35 7.69 23.26
CA GLN A 626 24.79 8.72 24.13
C GLN A 626 24.41 9.96 23.30
N SER A 627 23.24 10.53 23.57
CA SER A 627 22.78 11.78 22.96
C SER A 627 23.77 12.92 23.24
N ALA A 628 24.02 13.77 22.23
CA ALA A 628 24.79 15.00 22.44
C ALA A 628 24.08 15.90 23.48
N VAL A 629 24.84 16.49 24.40
CA VAL A 629 24.30 17.44 25.38
C VAL A 629 24.02 18.77 24.67
N PRO A 630 22.80 19.33 24.76
CA PRO A 630 22.49 20.64 24.19
C PRO A 630 23.44 21.73 24.70
N ARG A 631 23.86 22.63 23.81
CA ARG A 631 24.70 23.78 24.17
C ARG A 631 23.86 24.77 24.96
N PHE A 632 24.10 24.86 26.27
CA PHE A 632 23.38 25.75 27.19
C PHE A 632 24.37 26.67 27.91
N ASP A 633 24.06 27.98 27.95
CA ASP A 633 24.80 28.97 28.71
C ASP A 633 24.01 29.31 29.99
N PRO A 634 24.51 28.97 31.20
CA PRO A 634 23.81 29.26 32.45
C PRO A 634 23.87 30.74 32.87
N VAL A 635 24.66 31.58 32.20
CA VAL A 635 24.78 33.02 32.48
C VAL A 635 23.84 33.83 31.58
N ASN A 636 23.60 33.38 30.35
CA ASN A 636 22.61 33.94 29.43
C ASN A 636 21.79 32.81 28.77
N PRO A 637 20.81 32.22 29.48
CA PRO A 637 20.08 31.06 28.99
C PRO A 637 19.14 31.43 27.84
N ASP A 638 19.34 30.74 26.70
CA ASP A 638 18.36 30.72 25.62
C ASP A 638 17.27 29.69 25.95
N CYS A 639 16.03 30.17 26.05
CA CYS A 639 14.87 29.36 26.41
C CYS A 639 13.88 29.21 25.25
N SER A 640 14.26 29.56 24.01
CA SER A 640 13.44 29.45 22.81
C SER A 640 13.02 27.99 22.53
N GLU A 641 13.97 27.06 22.59
CA GLU A 641 13.75 25.62 22.40
C GLU A 641 13.42 24.87 23.71
N ALA A 642 13.18 25.58 24.82
CA ALA A 642 12.96 24.94 26.12
C ALA A 642 11.65 24.12 26.15
N ILE A 643 11.73 22.85 26.54
CA ILE A 643 10.55 21.96 26.66
C ILE A 643 9.89 22.05 28.04
N ALA A 644 8.67 21.53 28.18
CA ALA A 644 8.08 21.31 29.49
C ALA A 644 8.89 20.28 30.30
N PRO A 645 8.99 20.41 31.64
CA PRO A 645 9.68 19.41 32.46
C PRO A 645 8.95 18.05 32.38
N PRO A 646 9.65 16.96 32.01
CA PRO A 646 9.02 15.63 31.90
C PRO A 646 8.58 15.10 33.26
N ILE A 647 7.57 14.22 33.24
CA ILE A 647 7.19 13.43 34.41
C ILE A 647 8.25 12.35 34.61
N VAL A 648 8.81 12.31 35.83
CA VAL A 648 9.90 11.41 36.20
C VAL A 648 9.56 10.60 37.45
N ASN A 649 10.05 9.37 37.47
CA ASN A 649 10.00 8.48 38.64
C ASN A 649 11.00 8.93 39.71
N GLU A 650 10.89 8.37 40.92
CA GLU A 650 11.81 8.60 42.05
C GLU A 650 13.30 8.32 41.72
N ASN A 651 13.57 7.53 40.67
CA ASN A 651 14.91 7.20 40.18
C ASN A 651 15.41 8.08 39.02
N GLY A 652 14.67 9.14 38.63
CA GLY A 652 15.07 10.06 37.56
C GLY A 652 14.89 9.53 36.13
N THR A 653 14.17 8.43 35.92
CA THR A 653 13.74 7.99 34.58
C THR A 653 12.47 8.73 34.14
N ILE A 654 12.40 9.11 32.86
CA ILE A 654 11.20 9.73 32.26
C ILE A 654 10.13 8.66 32.03
N THR A 655 8.89 8.95 32.42
CA THR A 655 7.71 8.15 32.04
C THR A 655 6.96 8.78 30.87
N THR A 656 6.73 10.09 30.90
CA THR A 656 6.08 10.85 29.82
C THR A 656 6.62 12.28 29.74
N PHE A 657 6.60 12.85 28.54
CA PHE A 657 6.58 14.30 28.35
C PHE A 657 5.13 14.79 28.48
N LYS A 658 4.94 16.09 28.74
CA LYS A 658 3.63 16.69 29.04
C LYS A 658 3.42 17.98 28.25
#